data_AF-A0A0P1A5W0-F1
#
_entry.id   AF-A0A0P1A5W0-F1
#
_cell.length_a   1.000
_cell.length_b   1.000
_cell.length_c   1.000
_cell.angle_alpha   90.00
_cell.angle_beta   90.00
_cell.angle_gamma   90.00
#
_symmetry.space_group_name_H-M   'P 1'
#
loop_
_entity.id
_entity.type
_entity.pdbx_description
1 polymer ?
#
loop_
_entity_poly.entity_id
_entity_poly.type
_entity_poly.pdbx_seq_one_letter_code
_entity_poly.pdbx_strand_id
1 'polypeptide(L)'
;MSRALTIEFSAASSLAIESAIIQKLCSQQNDTKNSKELYEDPDFPSNDSSLYFDPKKLPDYALSIRTNVFWYRPNEYTADPDYFKRSSGCGLLREGLLNDAWLLGVFAALALHPDNLIEQLFVSESLQDFKHFGVYTCRFYKDENWISVTTDTRIPYSMELPFQDKSEQSRQFRQPGSVLYGSSCDPNEVYIPLLEKAYAKLHGSYQILDEKYGGGSGGSAGSSTGRILEAFLDCTGGSAHCIALQSQTQAGTSSSTTSSCPSLLLWKQIMQYHHDKCIITTQLRQLAFHAQEITPMGILKNRQYVIHKMLEINLVPLSSSISPPQEILRLIKLQTVWGRGMWKGDWSNDDTKWDEYPHVEETLRSNLTCNFSRSGSDGCFWMNWEDLSHTFTELFVVHIFHSNLHQYCIRGDWIGPSAGGGPKKVSGMTQIEDSQGIQCKEIKLEKTRWSWVHDGDPNWHRNPQFRLSVPFDEVTKTHACVRNVLISLTQHDIRLYGGDNYAINFVILRKKVPLAFKDPPSVLWECNRHEVVAEAHSSESDSICSTHGNVGSTISVLNPSTNSLKALPEREVVKENITLSSQNVYYVVPYTTSSKVEMEFFLRIVASHPIRVERVPELLSVFCTGRWRSSEDSKDENHLNEFSSAGGPLLSLPLQDTHVVNKTNATWCQNPQFWIRFANRTRSERRKLEELIALKSYVTIKLVLRKTSHRVSTSKSRQRGDGMKDFTHMIGITALRATSTELVGGSGSAAATHLRIHLKSNRTDFLGESIVSPFAKAIARSTKRNEKSMNTLLHDDKDDENEATTGFDTSPLPTPKLVVHPTEWCRLSSYTSPSIACLYLQKVPKEWLYASNESNDLGGLIVVPTLGTSGIEGSFELQVDSEFPLVVDEISQGFKAFQCLPGEWTKATAKGCHLHSEWQQNPNFELHFQNVRPTKVQITLTRSDREWKSMCQRDPVGTMIGFYCFPKCREKSMRLEDKKTFISINGRAWRETEFVPFHSVTSPQDLMLPVASQNTYVIIPATYEPGKVGKFILSVQCDTDFILTEKLD
;
A
#
# COMPACT_ATOMS: atom_id res chain seq x y z
N MET A 1 9.28 4.38 21.99
CA MET A 1 10.13 5.55 22.28
C MET A 1 10.02 6.52 21.11
N SER A 2 9.11 7.49 21.20
CA SER A 2 8.90 8.54 20.20
C SER A 2 9.72 9.76 20.62
N ARG A 3 10.96 9.87 20.15
CA ARG A 3 11.60 11.19 20.08
C ARG A 3 11.04 11.84 18.82
N ALA A 4 10.06 12.73 18.99
CA ALA A 4 9.85 13.80 18.05
C ALA A 4 11.19 14.54 17.96
N LEU A 5 11.92 14.28 16.88
CA LEU A 5 13.10 15.05 16.54
C LEU A 5 12.56 16.39 16.04
N THR A 6 12.35 17.32 16.97
CA THR A 6 12.39 18.73 16.63
C THR A 6 13.83 19.00 16.22
N ILE A 7 14.14 18.81 14.94
CA ILE A 7 15.43 19.21 14.39
C ILE A 7 15.37 20.73 14.23
N GLU A 8 15.54 21.44 15.33
CA GLU A 8 16.03 22.82 15.26
C GLU A 8 17.50 22.73 14.83
N PHE A 9 17.76 22.72 13.52
CA PHE A 9 19.06 23.16 13.05
C PHE A 9 19.16 24.65 13.39
N SER A 10 19.95 24.98 14.41
CA SER A 10 20.24 26.38 14.72
C SER A 10 21.00 26.98 13.54
N ALA A 11 20.72 28.24 13.21
CA ALA A 11 21.42 29.00 12.18
C ALA A 11 22.95 28.99 12.35
N ALA A 12 23.44 28.73 13.57
CA ALA A 12 24.86 28.56 13.88
C ALA A 12 25.51 27.36 13.17
N SER A 13 24.75 26.30 12.87
CA SER A 13 25.24 25.16 12.08
C SER A 13 25.32 25.48 10.58
N SER A 14 24.39 26.29 10.06
CA SER A 14 24.31 26.71 8.66
C SER A 14 25.44 27.66 8.27
N LEU A 15 25.88 28.53 9.19
CA LEU A 15 26.97 29.47 8.97
C LEU A 15 28.37 28.89 9.25
N ALA A 16 28.48 27.63 9.65
CA ALA A 16 29.76 27.03 10.02
C ALA A 16 30.76 27.05 8.85
N ILE A 17 30.29 26.76 7.64
CA ILE A 17 31.11 26.77 6.41
C ILE A 17 31.56 28.19 6.07
N GLU A 18 30.63 29.14 6.02
CA GLU A 18 30.93 30.55 5.77
C GLU A 18 31.89 31.13 6.80
N SER A 19 31.68 30.84 8.08
CA SER A 19 32.56 31.29 9.17
C SER A 19 33.97 30.71 9.04
N ALA A 20 34.09 29.44 8.66
CA ALA A 20 35.40 28.80 8.41
C ALA A 20 36.10 29.42 7.19
N ILE A 21 35.36 29.75 6.13
CA ILE A 21 35.88 30.46 4.95
C ILE A 21 36.39 31.85 5.36
N ILE A 22 35.59 32.63 6.09
CA ILE A 22 35.96 33.97 6.54
C ILE A 22 37.20 33.91 7.44
N GLN A 23 37.26 32.98 8.40
CA GLN A 23 38.44 32.80 9.26
C GLN A 23 39.71 32.47 8.45
N LYS A 24 39.59 31.59 7.46
CA LYS A 24 40.71 31.25 6.56
C LYS A 24 41.19 32.48 5.78
N LEU A 25 40.27 33.25 5.17
CA LEU A 25 40.62 34.45 4.41
C LEU A 25 41.25 35.54 5.30
N CYS A 26 40.72 35.75 6.51
CA CYS A 26 41.31 36.64 7.50
C CYS A 26 42.76 36.25 7.84
N SER A 27 43.03 34.95 8.02
CA SER A 27 44.39 34.47 8.31
C SER A 27 45.35 34.73 7.14
N GLN A 28 44.91 34.50 5.91
CA GLN A 28 45.72 34.72 4.71
C GLN A 28 46.02 36.21 4.48
N GLN A 29 45.05 37.09 4.72
CA GLN A 29 45.24 38.54 4.59
C GLN A 29 46.23 39.14 5.60
N ASN A 30 46.42 38.49 6.76
CA ASN A 30 47.45 38.89 7.72
C ASN A 30 48.88 38.51 7.26
N ASP A 31 49.01 37.47 6.43
CA ASP A 31 50.29 36.93 5.96
C ASP A 31 50.78 37.57 4.66
N THR A 32 49.88 38.03 3.77
CA THR A 32 50.23 38.66 2.49
C THR A 32 49.93 40.17 2.46
N LYS A 33 50.97 41.01 2.51
CA LYS A 33 50.84 42.48 2.51
C LYS A 33 50.30 43.13 1.21
N ASN A 34 49.92 42.40 0.15
CA ASN A 34 49.67 43.03 -1.16
C ASN A 34 48.56 42.49 -2.08
N SER A 35 47.63 41.63 -1.65
CA SER A 35 46.34 41.54 -2.33
C SER A 35 45.24 41.00 -1.41
N LYS A 36 44.06 41.62 -1.47
CA LYS A 36 42.89 41.18 -0.72
C LYS A 36 42.21 40.04 -1.49
N GLU A 37 42.60 38.81 -1.19
CA GLU A 37 42.01 37.62 -1.80
C GLU A 37 40.54 37.48 -1.33
N LEU A 38 39.62 37.33 -2.29
CA LEU A 38 38.20 37.11 -2.07
C LEU A 38 37.87 35.63 -2.29
N TYR A 39 36.80 35.15 -1.65
CA TYR A 39 36.37 33.76 -1.79
C TYR A 39 36.08 33.41 -3.24
N GLU A 40 36.58 32.25 -3.67
CA GLU A 40 36.29 31.62 -4.95
C GLU A 40 35.68 30.25 -4.68
N ASP A 41 34.49 30.01 -5.22
CA ASP A 41 33.78 28.76 -4.98
C ASP A 41 34.39 27.61 -5.79
N PRO A 42 34.99 26.59 -5.14
CA PRO A 42 35.60 25.47 -5.84
C PRO A 42 34.56 24.52 -6.46
N ASP A 43 33.35 24.46 -5.87
CA ASP A 43 32.30 23.53 -6.28
C ASP A 43 31.40 24.12 -7.37
N PHE A 44 31.43 25.44 -7.54
CA PHE A 44 30.67 26.15 -8.57
C PHE A 44 31.54 27.25 -9.21
N PRO A 45 32.56 26.85 -10.00
CA PRO A 45 33.58 27.77 -10.49
C PRO A 45 33.01 28.76 -11.51
N SER A 46 33.64 29.93 -11.62
CA SER A 46 33.22 31.01 -12.54
C SER A 46 33.64 30.73 -14.00
N ASN A 47 33.16 29.62 -14.57
CA ASN A 47 33.41 29.21 -15.95
C ASN A 47 32.21 28.44 -16.53
N ASP A 48 32.34 27.96 -17.77
CA ASP A 48 31.27 27.30 -18.53
C ASP A 48 30.67 26.06 -17.86
N SER A 49 31.39 25.37 -16.97
CA SER A 49 30.86 24.19 -16.26
C SER A 49 29.70 24.52 -15.33
N SER A 50 29.67 25.74 -14.80
CA SER A 50 28.59 26.22 -13.93
C SER A 50 27.42 26.79 -14.74
N LEU A 51 27.65 27.15 -16.01
CA LEU A 51 26.63 27.67 -16.90
C LEU A 51 25.86 26.54 -17.60
N TYR A 52 26.54 25.47 -18.02
CA TYR A 52 26.01 24.47 -18.94
C TYR A 52 26.19 23.03 -18.45
N PHE A 53 25.30 22.13 -18.86
CA PHE A 53 25.41 20.69 -18.57
C PHE A 53 26.67 20.06 -19.20
N ASP A 54 26.94 20.44 -20.46
CA ASP A 54 28.14 20.04 -21.19
C ASP A 54 28.68 21.28 -21.92
N PRO A 55 29.80 21.87 -21.45
CA PRO A 55 30.43 23.02 -22.10
C PRO A 55 30.76 22.80 -23.58
N LYS A 56 30.87 21.55 -24.06
CA LYS A 56 31.13 21.23 -25.47
C LYS A 56 29.87 21.28 -26.33
N LYS A 57 28.69 21.22 -25.72
CA LYS A 57 27.38 21.18 -26.38
C LYS A 57 26.48 22.29 -25.83
N LEU A 58 26.73 23.50 -26.31
CA LEU A 58 26.00 24.69 -25.88
C LEU A 58 24.51 24.64 -26.31
N PRO A 59 23.59 25.12 -25.47
CA PRO A 59 22.17 25.24 -25.80
C PRO A 59 21.91 26.38 -26.82
N ASP A 60 20.75 26.33 -27.49
CA ASP A 60 20.40 27.26 -28.58
C ASP A 60 20.44 28.74 -28.13
N TYR A 61 20.01 29.02 -26.89
CA TYR A 61 20.04 30.39 -26.35
C TYR A 61 21.48 30.90 -26.17
N ALA A 62 22.44 30.03 -25.85
CA ALA A 62 23.83 30.42 -25.62
C ALA A 62 24.57 30.67 -26.94
N LEU A 63 24.18 29.98 -28.03
CA LEU A 63 24.70 30.22 -29.38
C LEU A 63 24.35 31.62 -29.92
N SER A 64 23.35 32.27 -29.34
CA SER A 64 22.89 33.60 -29.77
C SER A 64 23.73 34.76 -29.21
N ILE A 65 24.58 34.50 -28.21
CA ILE A 65 25.47 35.49 -27.61
C ILE A 65 26.63 35.77 -28.56
N ARG A 66 26.92 37.04 -28.88
CA ARG A 66 27.99 37.40 -29.83
C ARG A 66 29.37 37.55 -29.17
N THR A 67 29.46 37.41 -27.85
CA THR A 67 30.65 37.70 -27.03
C THR A 67 30.88 36.69 -25.90
N ASN A 68 32.08 36.71 -25.31
CA ASN A 68 32.44 35.89 -24.14
C ASN A 68 31.61 36.29 -22.91
N VAL A 69 31.17 35.32 -22.12
CA VAL A 69 30.57 35.55 -20.79
C VAL A 69 31.68 35.90 -19.79
N PHE A 70 31.50 36.97 -19.04
CA PHE A 70 32.39 37.39 -17.97
C PHE A 70 31.75 37.12 -16.61
N TRP A 71 32.55 37.12 -15.55
CA TRP A 71 32.07 36.93 -14.18
C TRP A 71 32.52 38.10 -13.33
N TYR A 72 31.57 38.94 -12.92
CA TYR A 72 31.84 40.11 -12.10
C TYR A 72 31.12 40.03 -10.76
N ARG A 73 31.74 40.59 -9.73
CA ARG A 73 31.13 40.82 -8.43
C ARG A 73 30.31 42.11 -8.47
N PRO A 74 29.26 42.24 -7.65
CA PRO A 74 28.44 43.45 -7.58
C PRO A 74 29.24 44.75 -7.48
N ASN A 75 30.26 44.81 -6.62
CA ASN A 75 31.08 46.02 -6.44
C ASN A 75 31.87 46.44 -7.69
N GLU A 76 31.96 45.58 -8.72
CA GLU A 76 32.69 45.87 -9.96
C GLU A 76 31.80 46.52 -11.03
N TYR A 77 30.47 46.32 -10.97
CA TYR A 77 29.53 46.84 -11.97
C TYR A 77 28.43 47.75 -11.40
N THR A 78 28.29 47.84 -10.07
CA THR A 78 27.32 48.72 -9.41
C THR A 78 27.96 49.53 -8.28
N ALA A 79 27.42 50.74 -8.04
CA ALA A 79 28.06 51.74 -7.19
C ALA A 79 27.82 51.47 -5.69
N ASP A 80 26.63 51.01 -5.32
CA ASP A 80 26.26 50.75 -3.94
C ASP A 80 25.43 49.45 -3.83
N PRO A 81 26.03 48.28 -4.06
CA PRO A 81 25.31 47.02 -4.02
C PRO A 81 24.74 46.73 -2.62
N ASP A 82 23.50 46.27 -2.61
CA ASP A 82 22.77 45.84 -1.42
C ASP A 82 21.84 44.67 -1.79
N TYR A 83 21.48 43.84 -0.81
CA TYR A 83 20.53 42.78 -1.08
C TYR A 83 19.17 43.37 -1.46
N PHE A 84 18.67 44.32 -0.65
CA PHE A 84 17.35 44.92 -0.81
C PHE A 84 17.48 46.45 -0.70
N LYS A 85 17.22 47.19 -1.78
CA LYS A 85 17.31 48.67 -1.78
C LYS A 85 15.98 49.34 -1.44
N ARG A 86 14.86 48.67 -1.71
CA ARG A 86 13.53 49.20 -1.41
C ARG A 86 13.11 48.81 0.00
N SER A 87 12.61 49.77 0.76
CA SER A 87 11.99 49.55 2.06
C SER A 87 10.62 48.84 1.99
N SER A 88 10.08 48.64 0.78
CA SER A 88 8.79 47.99 0.53
C SER A 88 8.85 47.11 -0.72
N GLY A 89 9.08 45.80 -0.52
CA GLY A 89 8.80 44.75 -1.48
C GLY A 89 9.78 44.58 -2.66
N CYS A 90 9.35 43.77 -3.63
CA CYS A 90 10.08 43.44 -4.87
C CYS A 90 10.14 44.63 -5.84
N GLY A 91 11.33 44.90 -6.39
CA GLY A 91 11.53 45.81 -7.52
C GLY A 91 10.89 45.34 -8.82
N LEU A 92 11.05 46.14 -9.89
CA LEU A 92 10.80 45.64 -11.23
C LEU A 92 11.91 44.65 -11.60
N LEU A 93 11.53 43.47 -12.08
CA LEU A 93 12.44 42.43 -12.49
C LEU A 93 12.72 42.50 -13.99
N ARG A 94 13.97 42.19 -14.33
CA ARG A 94 14.47 42.04 -15.69
C ARG A 94 14.77 40.57 -15.95
N GLU A 95 14.18 40.06 -17.00
CA GLU A 95 14.44 38.73 -17.53
C GLU A 95 15.81 38.70 -18.21
N GLY A 96 16.56 37.64 -17.94
CA GLY A 96 17.85 37.40 -18.58
C GLY A 96 17.73 36.50 -19.80
N LEU A 97 18.81 35.78 -20.09
CA LEU A 97 18.88 34.87 -21.23
C LEU A 97 18.13 33.54 -21.02
N LEU A 98 17.91 33.13 -19.76
CA LEU A 98 17.19 31.90 -19.43
C LEU A 98 15.67 32.12 -19.49
N ASN A 99 14.94 31.07 -19.85
CA ASN A 99 13.49 31.04 -19.67
C ASN A 99 13.14 30.58 -18.25
N ASP A 100 13.56 31.35 -17.25
CA ASP A 100 13.45 31.01 -15.82
C ASP A 100 12.42 31.88 -15.08
N ALA A 101 11.55 32.60 -15.81
CA ALA A 101 10.56 33.50 -15.22
C ALA A 101 9.60 32.82 -14.22
N TRP A 102 9.47 31.49 -14.32
CA TRP A 102 8.75 30.65 -13.35
C TRP A 102 9.39 30.69 -11.95
N LEU A 103 10.72 30.80 -11.86
CA LEU A 103 11.49 30.90 -10.62
C LEU A 103 11.55 32.35 -10.13
N LEU A 104 11.80 33.30 -11.03
CA LEU A 104 11.84 34.72 -10.68
C LEU A 104 10.50 35.21 -10.12
N GLY A 105 9.38 34.70 -10.64
CA GLY A 105 8.05 34.98 -10.10
C GLY A 105 7.85 34.44 -8.67
N VAL A 106 8.44 33.29 -8.33
CA VAL A 106 8.42 32.75 -6.97
C VAL A 106 9.22 33.67 -6.03
N PHE A 107 10.40 34.11 -6.42
CA PHE A 107 11.18 35.09 -5.65
C PHE A 107 10.43 36.41 -5.48
N ALA A 108 9.74 36.89 -6.52
CA ALA A 108 8.90 38.07 -6.42
C ALA A 108 7.75 37.88 -5.42
N ALA A 109 7.06 36.74 -5.45
CA ALA A 109 5.96 36.44 -4.54
C ALA A 109 6.41 36.36 -3.08
N LEU A 110 7.59 35.79 -2.82
CA LEU A 110 8.23 35.76 -1.49
C LEU A 110 8.60 37.16 -1.00
N ALA A 111 9.17 37.99 -1.87
CA ALA A 111 9.57 39.37 -1.56
C ALA A 111 8.37 40.32 -1.38
N LEU A 112 7.23 40.01 -2.02
CA LEU A 112 5.98 40.77 -1.90
C LEU A 112 5.08 40.29 -0.76
N HIS A 113 5.44 39.21 -0.08
CA HIS A 113 4.70 38.71 1.08
C HIS A 113 4.81 39.69 2.27
N PRO A 114 3.74 39.92 3.07
CA PRO A 114 3.77 40.86 4.20
C PRO A 114 4.84 40.56 5.26
N ASP A 115 5.21 39.29 5.43
CA ASP A 115 6.23 38.85 6.39
C ASP A 115 7.64 38.79 5.77
N ASN A 116 7.83 39.35 4.57
CA ASN A 116 9.10 39.48 3.83
C ASN A 116 9.93 38.18 3.77
N LEU A 117 9.30 37.11 3.26
CA LEU A 117 9.83 35.75 3.33
C LEU A 117 11.14 35.57 2.55
N ILE A 118 11.43 36.44 1.57
CA ILE A 118 12.65 36.36 0.76
C ILE A 118 13.93 36.55 1.59
N GLU A 119 13.89 37.38 2.64
CA GLU A 119 15.03 37.61 3.52
C GLU A 119 15.42 36.34 4.27
N GLN A 120 14.43 35.50 4.58
CA GLN A 120 14.65 34.23 5.27
C GLN A 120 15.46 33.22 4.43
N LEU A 121 15.60 33.42 3.12
CA LEU A 121 16.47 32.60 2.28
C LEU A 121 17.95 32.96 2.44
N PHE A 122 18.28 34.19 2.83
CA PHE A 122 19.65 34.59 3.11
C PHE A 122 20.00 34.26 4.56
N VAL A 123 21.03 33.42 4.74
CA VAL A 123 21.56 33.10 6.07
C VAL A 123 22.65 34.09 6.47
N SER A 124 23.40 34.62 5.50
CA SER A 124 24.42 35.64 5.74
C SER A 124 23.78 36.95 6.18
N GLU A 125 23.95 37.31 7.45
CA GLU A 125 23.40 38.53 8.03
C GLU A 125 24.25 39.78 7.71
N SER A 126 25.54 39.60 7.42
CA SER A 126 26.51 40.69 7.25
C SER A 126 26.75 41.02 5.78
N LEU A 127 26.13 42.10 5.31
CA LEU A 127 26.46 42.69 4.01
C LEU A 127 27.93 43.17 3.96
N GLN A 128 28.54 43.45 5.11
CA GLN A 128 29.96 43.82 5.17
C GLN A 128 30.84 42.64 4.80
N ASP A 129 30.57 41.44 5.32
CA ASP A 129 31.33 40.23 5.00
C ASP A 129 31.14 39.82 3.54
N PHE A 130 29.93 39.97 3.02
CA PHE A 130 29.63 39.86 1.59
C PHE A 130 30.54 40.76 0.74
N LYS A 131 30.65 42.05 1.09
CA LYS A 131 31.49 43.01 0.36
C LYS A 131 32.99 42.78 0.60
N HIS A 132 33.37 42.33 1.79
CA HIS A 132 34.75 42.26 2.22
C HIS A 132 35.45 40.96 1.80
N PHE A 133 34.76 39.83 1.90
CA PHE A 133 35.27 38.48 1.62
C PHE A 133 34.67 37.88 0.36
N GLY A 134 33.56 38.42 -0.17
CA GLY A 134 32.98 37.96 -1.43
C GLY A 134 32.33 36.58 -1.32
N VAL A 135 31.76 36.25 -0.15
CA VAL A 135 31.05 35.01 0.16
C VAL A 135 29.64 35.32 0.69
N TYR A 136 28.68 34.44 0.40
CA TYR A 136 27.35 34.44 1.02
C TYR A 136 26.76 33.04 1.06
N THR A 137 25.77 32.86 1.91
CA THR A 137 25.04 31.61 2.12
C THR A 137 23.55 31.84 2.03
N CYS A 138 22.90 31.09 1.16
CA CYS A 138 21.45 30.96 1.12
C CYS A 138 21.01 29.62 1.72
N ARG A 139 19.72 29.45 2.00
CA ARG A 139 19.15 28.15 2.36
C ARG A 139 17.93 27.81 1.52
N PHE A 140 17.76 26.54 1.22
CA PHE A 140 16.61 25.99 0.50
C PHE A 140 16.11 24.73 1.21
N TYR A 141 14.81 24.51 1.17
CA TYR A 141 14.16 23.39 1.81
C TYR A 141 14.13 22.17 0.87
N LYS A 142 14.75 21.07 1.27
CA LYS A 142 14.75 19.80 0.52
C LYS A 142 14.58 18.65 1.48
N ASP A 143 13.70 17.71 1.12
CA ASP A 143 13.54 16.44 1.83
C ASP A 143 13.36 16.63 3.35
N GLU A 144 12.45 17.52 3.70
CA GLU A 144 12.13 17.98 5.06
C GLU A 144 13.24 18.71 5.83
N ASN A 145 14.31 19.15 5.17
CA ASN A 145 15.44 19.82 5.81
C ASN A 145 15.83 21.11 5.10
N TRP A 146 16.24 22.12 5.87
CA TRP A 146 16.86 23.32 5.31
C TRP A 146 18.33 23.05 4.97
N ILE A 147 18.67 23.05 3.68
CA ILE A 147 20.02 22.88 3.15
C ILE A 147 20.65 24.26 2.95
N SER A 148 21.85 24.47 3.48
CA SER A 148 22.61 25.71 3.31
C SER A 148 23.53 25.61 2.08
N VAL A 149 23.49 26.64 1.23
CA VAL A 149 24.26 26.74 -0.02
C VAL A 149 25.15 27.97 0.06
N THR A 150 26.44 27.75 0.33
CA THR A 150 27.47 28.81 0.37
C THR A 150 28.14 28.97 -0.99
N THR A 151 28.28 30.19 -1.47
CA THR A 151 28.80 30.53 -2.82
C THR A 151 29.58 31.85 -2.80
N ASP A 152 30.44 32.06 -3.80
CA ASP A 152 31.08 33.36 -4.02
C ASP A 152 30.15 34.38 -4.70
N THR A 153 30.49 35.67 -4.64
CA THR A 153 29.66 36.76 -5.16
C THR A 153 29.83 37.05 -6.65
N ARG A 154 30.54 36.22 -7.43
CA ARG A 154 30.69 36.43 -8.88
C ARG A 154 29.41 36.06 -9.62
N ILE A 155 28.93 36.93 -10.49
CA ILE A 155 27.71 36.73 -11.28
C ILE A 155 28.05 36.74 -12.77
N PRO A 156 27.44 35.85 -13.59
CA PRO A 156 27.57 35.87 -15.04
C PRO A 156 27.11 37.22 -15.63
N TYR A 157 27.94 37.81 -16.47
CA TYR A 157 27.78 39.17 -16.99
C TYR A 157 28.09 39.22 -18.48
N SER A 158 27.22 39.93 -19.22
CA SER A 158 27.39 40.19 -20.64
C SER A 158 27.90 41.61 -20.84
N MET A 159 28.91 41.78 -21.69
CA MET A 159 29.39 43.10 -22.11
C MET A 159 28.51 43.73 -23.20
N GLU A 160 27.51 43.00 -23.70
CA GLU A 160 26.52 43.53 -24.63
C GLU A 160 25.55 44.45 -23.88
N LEU A 161 25.38 45.68 -24.41
CA LEU A 161 24.46 46.63 -23.81
C LEU A 161 23.01 46.15 -24.01
N PRO A 162 22.15 46.25 -22.97
CA PRO A 162 20.75 45.86 -23.08
C PRO A 162 20.03 46.68 -24.17
N PHE A 163 19.06 46.05 -24.85
CA PHE A 163 18.38 46.60 -26.04
C PHE A 163 17.52 47.86 -25.81
N GLN A 164 17.56 48.48 -24.62
CA GLN A 164 16.68 49.60 -24.24
C GLN A 164 17.37 50.83 -23.67
N ASP A 165 18.67 50.82 -23.37
CA ASP A 165 19.31 51.97 -22.71
C ASP A 165 20.09 52.86 -23.71
N LYS A 166 19.37 53.79 -24.37
CA LYS A 166 19.95 54.83 -25.25
C LYS A 166 20.14 56.18 -24.54
N SER A 167 20.11 56.22 -23.20
CA SER A 167 20.27 57.48 -22.46
C SER A 167 21.77 57.78 -22.24
N GLU A 168 22.27 58.87 -22.83
CA GLU A 168 23.71 59.20 -22.88
C GLU A 168 24.30 59.76 -21.58
N GLN A 169 23.51 59.92 -20.51
CA GLN A 169 23.91 60.72 -19.34
C GLN A 169 24.56 59.93 -18.19
N SER A 170 24.67 58.60 -18.27
CA SER A 170 25.15 57.74 -17.17
C SER A 170 26.57 57.19 -17.37
N ARG A 171 27.42 57.83 -18.18
CA ARG A 171 28.69 57.25 -18.70
C ARG A 171 29.92 57.30 -17.79
N GLN A 172 29.86 57.86 -16.58
CA GLN A 172 31.09 58.04 -15.78
C GLN A 172 31.44 56.89 -14.81
N PHE A 173 30.50 55.99 -14.44
CA PHE A 173 30.77 54.96 -13.42
C PHE A 173 30.02 53.61 -13.61
N ARG A 174 29.89 53.09 -14.84
CA ARG A 174 29.40 51.71 -15.05
C ARG A 174 30.25 50.99 -16.10
N GLN A 175 30.73 49.79 -15.77
CA GLN A 175 31.18 48.83 -16.78
C GLN A 175 30.08 48.70 -17.84
N PRO A 176 30.38 48.81 -19.14
CA PRO A 176 29.36 48.64 -20.18
C PRO A 176 28.89 47.18 -20.21
N GLY A 177 27.59 46.96 -20.01
CA GLY A 177 26.98 45.63 -20.09
C GLY A 177 25.78 45.44 -19.16
N SER A 178 25.43 44.19 -18.88
CA SER A 178 24.39 43.83 -17.91
C SER A 178 24.57 42.40 -17.38
N VAL A 179 23.97 42.10 -16.23
CA VAL A 179 23.88 40.72 -15.70
C VAL A 179 23.30 39.80 -16.78
N LEU A 180 23.84 38.60 -16.95
CA LEU A 180 23.43 37.71 -18.05
C LEU A 180 22.03 37.11 -17.82
N TYR A 181 21.70 36.80 -16.57
CA TYR A 181 20.46 36.14 -16.16
C TYR A 181 19.51 37.08 -15.40
N GLY A 182 18.63 36.53 -14.56
CA GLY A 182 17.62 37.29 -13.82
C GLY A 182 18.24 38.40 -12.96
N SER A 183 17.60 39.57 -12.95
CA SER A 183 18.10 40.73 -12.17
C SER A 183 16.99 41.72 -11.81
N SER A 184 17.25 42.59 -10.83
CA SER A 184 16.43 43.78 -10.61
C SER A 184 16.75 44.83 -11.68
N CYS A 185 15.75 45.64 -12.04
CA CYS A 185 15.96 46.83 -12.86
C CYS A 185 16.76 47.91 -12.10
N ASP A 186 16.79 47.87 -10.76
CA ASP A 186 17.74 48.65 -9.98
C ASP A 186 19.08 47.91 -9.92
N PRO A 187 20.16 48.43 -10.55
CA PRO A 187 21.46 47.75 -10.56
C PRO A 187 22.11 47.65 -9.18
N ASN A 188 21.63 48.39 -8.17
CA ASN A 188 22.14 48.32 -6.80
C ASN A 188 21.46 47.23 -5.96
N GLU A 189 20.38 46.61 -6.46
CA GLU A 189 19.63 45.56 -5.77
C GLU A 189 19.99 44.18 -6.35
N VAL A 190 20.69 43.36 -5.57
CA VAL A 190 21.37 42.15 -6.09
C VAL A 190 20.84 40.83 -5.56
N TYR A 191 19.75 40.79 -4.78
CA TYR A 191 19.24 39.52 -4.23
C TYR A 191 18.83 38.51 -5.31
N ILE A 192 18.24 38.94 -6.43
CA ILE A 192 17.80 38.05 -7.51
C ILE A 192 18.96 37.26 -8.13
N PRO A 193 20.02 37.88 -8.68
CA PRO A 193 21.10 37.13 -9.30
C PRO A 193 21.85 36.24 -8.31
N LEU A 194 21.87 36.61 -7.03
CA LEU A 194 22.49 35.81 -5.97
C LEU A 194 21.65 34.58 -5.60
N LEU A 195 20.33 34.73 -5.48
CA LEU A 195 19.42 33.60 -5.23
C LEU A 195 19.37 32.66 -6.42
N GLU A 196 19.30 33.20 -7.64
CA GLU A 196 19.33 32.41 -8.86
C GLU A 196 20.64 31.61 -8.96
N LYS A 197 21.79 32.21 -8.63
CA LYS A 197 23.08 31.50 -8.55
C LYS A 197 23.08 30.38 -7.51
N ALA A 198 22.63 30.67 -6.29
CA ALA A 198 22.62 29.69 -5.22
C ALA A 198 21.68 28.52 -5.55
N TYR A 199 20.55 28.80 -6.18
CA TYR A 199 19.61 27.79 -6.66
C TYR A 199 20.19 26.99 -7.84
N ALA A 200 20.87 27.64 -8.79
CA ALA A 200 21.61 26.97 -9.85
C ALA A 200 22.70 26.04 -9.30
N LYS A 201 23.45 26.47 -8.27
CA LYS A 201 24.44 25.63 -7.58
C LYS A 201 23.78 24.41 -6.92
N LEU A 202 22.66 24.59 -6.23
CA LEU A 202 21.91 23.49 -5.60
C LEU A 202 21.51 22.42 -6.63
N HIS A 203 21.20 22.84 -7.85
CA HIS A 203 20.75 21.97 -8.94
C HIS A 203 21.85 21.62 -9.96
N GLY A 204 23.07 22.11 -9.78
CA GLY A 204 24.27 21.75 -10.53
C GLY A 204 24.75 22.74 -11.61
N SER A 205 23.85 23.48 -12.29
CA SER A 205 24.23 24.51 -13.28
C SER A 205 23.10 25.49 -13.56
N TYR A 206 23.38 26.63 -14.20
CA TYR A 206 22.33 27.59 -14.61
C TYR A 206 21.39 27.02 -15.68
N GLN A 207 21.91 26.19 -16.61
CA GLN A 207 21.09 25.60 -17.67
C GLN A 207 19.91 24.77 -17.15
N ILE A 208 20.01 24.21 -15.93
CA ILE A 208 18.92 23.44 -15.32
C ILE A 208 17.70 24.28 -14.92
N LEU A 209 17.85 25.60 -14.86
CA LEU A 209 16.76 26.52 -14.50
C LEU A 209 15.92 26.94 -15.72
N ASP A 210 16.45 26.76 -16.94
CA ASP A 210 15.75 27.11 -18.17
C ASP A 210 14.51 26.24 -18.39
N GLU A 211 13.37 26.83 -18.77
CA GLU A 211 12.11 26.10 -18.91
C GLU A 211 12.19 24.95 -19.94
N LYS A 212 13.01 25.08 -20.99
CA LYS A 212 13.14 24.10 -22.09
C LYS A 212 14.15 22.99 -21.76
N TYR A 213 15.25 23.31 -21.07
CA TYR A 213 16.36 22.38 -20.82
C TYR A 213 16.40 21.81 -19.40
N GLY A 214 15.82 22.53 -18.43
CA GLY A 214 15.70 22.11 -17.05
C GLY A 214 14.65 21.02 -16.84
N GLY A 215 14.76 20.20 -15.79
CA GLY A 215 13.76 19.17 -15.46
C GLY A 215 13.87 17.88 -16.28
N GLY A 216 13.40 16.77 -15.69
CA GLY A 216 13.39 15.44 -16.31
C GLY A 216 12.59 15.39 -17.61
N SER A 217 12.86 14.38 -18.45
CA SER A 217 12.24 14.23 -19.78
C SER A 217 10.76 13.80 -19.74
N GLY A 218 10.13 13.71 -18.57
CA GLY A 218 8.70 13.42 -18.39
C GLY A 218 8.12 13.95 -17.07
N GLY A 219 6.78 14.05 -16.97
CA GLY A 219 6.08 14.38 -15.70
C GLY A 219 5.71 15.86 -15.45
N SER A 220 5.01 16.17 -14.34
CA SER A 220 4.47 17.52 -14.04
C SER A 220 5.60 18.49 -13.70
N ALA A 221 6.70 17.94 -13.16
CA ALA A 221 7.96 18.63 -12.93
C ALA A 221 8.63 19.17 -14.21
N GLY A 222 8.34 18.61 -15.39
CA GLY A 222 8.73 19.17 -16.68
C GLY A 222 7.80 20.29 -17.17
N SER A 223 6.63 20.44 -16.55
CA SER A 223 5.74 21.59 -16.77
C SER A 223 6.16 22.77 -15.90
N SER A 224 5.94 23.99 -16.39
CA SER A 224 6.10 25.20 -15.58
C SER A 224 5.31 25.15 -14.28
N THR A 225 4.13 24.52 -14.27
CA THR A 225 3.28 24.39 -13.08
C THR A 225 3.98 23.58 -11.98
N GLY A 226 4.53 22.40 -12.30
CA GLY A 226 5.24 21.59 -11.32
C GLY A 226 6.52 22.26 -10.81
N ARG A 227 7.27 22.94 -11.68
CA ARG A 227 8.47 23.68 -11.26
C ARG A 227 8.13 24.84 -10.30
N ILE A 228 7.04 25.56 -10.56
CA ILE A 228 6.54 26.60 -9.66
C ILE A 228 6.21 26.03 -8.27
N LEU A 229 5.46 24.94 -8.22
CA LEU A 229 5.07 24.30 -6.95
C LEU A 229 6.31 23.87 -6.15
N GLU A 230 7.28 23.27 -6.82
CA GLU A 230 8.51 22.81 -6.17
C GLU A 230 9.41 23.97 -5.74
N ALA A 231 9.53 25.04 -6.52
CA ALA A 231 10.27 26.22 -6.08
C ALA A 231 9.59 26.90 -4.88
N PHE A 232 8.25 26.94 -4.83
CA PHE A 232 7.56 27.40 -3.63
C PHE A 232 7.86 26.51 -2.43
N LEU A 233 7.83 25.19 -2.59
CA LEU A 233 8.22 24.25 -1.53
C LEU A 233 9.68 24.47 -1.09
N ASP A 234 10.61 24.54 -2.04
CA ASP A 234 12.04 24.70 -1.80
C ASP A 234 12.39 26.06 -1.17
N CYS A 235 11.63 27.12 -1.46
CA CYS A 235 11.91 28.46 -0.94
C CYS A 235 11.16 28.78 0.36
N THR A 236 10.07 28.06 0.69
CA THR A 236 9.27 28.37 1.89
C THR A 236 9.38 27.31 2.97
N GLY A 237 9.70 26.06 2.62
CA GLY A 237 9.46 24.91 3.48
C GLY A 237 7.98 24.70 3.83
N GLY A 238 7.08 25.40 3.14
CA GLY A 238 5.63 25.34 3.30
C GLY A 238 5.02 24.15 2.55
N SER A 239 3.78 24.31 2.08
CA SER A 239 3.09 23.31 1.24
C SER A 239 2.35 24.03 0.13
N ALA A 240 2.53 23.59 -1.12
CA ALA A 240 2.02 24.28 -2.29
C ALA A 240 1.07 23.39 -3.11
N HIS A 241 0.00 23.98 -3.64
CA HIS A 241 -0.87 23.31 -4.61
C HIS A 241 -1.42 24.28 -5.64
N CYS A 242 -1.89 23.74 -6.77
CA CYS A 242 -2.43 24.50 -7.89
C CYS A 242 -3.93 24.21 -8.05
N ILE A 243 -4.72 25.25 -8.27
CA ILE A 243 -6.16 25.20 -8.57
C ILE A 243 -6.34 25.60 -10.04
N ALA A 244 -6.94 24.73 -10.84
CA ALA A 244 -7.30 25.04 -12.23
C ALA A 244 -8.59 25.88 -12.27
N LEU A 245 -8.54 27.04 -12.94
CA LEU A 245 -9.67 27.98 -13.02
C LEU A 245 -10.63 27.68 -14.18
N GLN A 246 -10.12 27.18 -15.32
CA GLN A 246 -10.91 27.02 -16.56
C GLN A 246 -11.60 25.66 -16.75
N SER A 247 -11.36 24.66 -15.89
CA SER A 247 -12.04 23.36 -15.98
C SER A 247 -13.50 23.39 -15.49
N GLN A 248 -13.91 24.46 -14.77
CA GLN A 248 -15.23 24.56 -14.16
C GLN A 248 -16.29 25.26 -15.03
N THR A 249 -15.90 25.89 -16.15
CA THR A 249 -16.81 26.68 -17.01
C THR A 249 -17.44 25.89 -18.16
N GLN A 250 -16.98 24.67 -18.45
CA GLN A 250 -17.57 23.82 -19.52
C GLN A 250 -18.67 22.87 -19.03
N ALA A 251 -18.97 22.84 -17.73
CA ALA A 251 -20.10 22.10 -17.17
C ALA A 251 -21.35 22.98 -17.11
N GLY A 252 -22.06 23.08 -18.25
CA GLY A 252 -23.51 23.36 -18.27
C GLY A 252 -23.94 24.82 -18.31
N THR A 253 -24.12 25.36 -19.52
CA THR A 253 -25.22 26.28 -19.81
C THR A 253 -26.56 25.54 -19.65
N SER A 254 -27.02 25.38 -18.40
CA SER A 254 -28.43 25.14 -18.11
C SER A 254 -28.80 25.90 -16.85
N SER A 255 -29.56 26.96 -17.06
CA SER A 255 -30.25 27.73 -16.04
C SER A 255 -31.15 26.81 -15.19
N SER A 256 -30.76 26.50 -13.97
CA SER A 256 -31.68 26.02 -12.94
C SER A 256 -31.23 26.47 -11.55
N THR A 257 -32.24 26.86 -10.79
CA THR A 257 -32.21 27.56 -9.52
C THR A 257 -31.75 26.66 -8.37
N THR A 258 -31.00 27.25 -7.42
CA THR A 258 -30.70 26.73 -6.08
C THR A 258 -29.80 25.48 -5.96
N SER A 259 -28.51 25.65 -6.20
CA SER A 259 -27.40 24.96 -5.51
C SER A 259 -26.11 25.74 -5.78
N SER A 260 -25.28 25.94 -4.76
CA SER A 260 -24.16 26.90 -4.68
C SER A 260 -23.27 27.02 -5.94
N CYS A 261 -23.10 28.24 -6.46
CA CYS A 261 -22.20 28.55 -7.58
C CYS A 261 -20.74 28.18 -7.23
N PRO A 262 -20.04 27.32 -7.99
CA PRO A 262 -18.66 26.90 -7.72
C PRO A 262 -17.67 28.07 -7.56
N SER A 263 -17.83 29.13 -8.36
CA SER A 263 -17.00 30.34 -8.28
C SER A 263 -17.12 31.07 -6.92
N LEU A 264 -18.30 31.05 -6.29
CA LEU A 264 -18.51 31.66 -4.98
C LEU A 264 -17.87 30.85 -3.84
N LEU A 265 -17.85 29.52 -3.96
CA LEU A 265 -17.15 28.66 -2.99
C LEU A 265 -15.65 28.86 -3.08
N LEU A 266 -15.11 28.92 -4.30
CA LEU A 266 -13.69 29.19 -4.54
C LEU A 266 -13.30 30.58 -4.01
N TRP A 267 -14.10 31.61 -4.26
CA TRP A 267 -13.87 32.95 -3.71
C TRP A 267 -13.75 32.93 -2.17
N LYS A 268 -14.68 32.27 -1.46
CA LYS A 268 -14.63 32.15 0.00
C LYS A 268 -13.39 31.39 0.49
N GLN A 269 -12.98 30.35 -0.24
CA GLN A 269 -11.78 29.58 0.07
C GLN A 269 -10.52 30.43 -0.09
N ILE A 270 -10.42 31.21 -1.16
CA ILE A 270 -9.27 32.08 -1.41
C ILE A 270 -9.22 33.25 -0.40
N MET A 271 -10.37 33.81 -0.02
CA MET A 271 -10.47 34.78 1.07
C MET A 271 -9.93 34.21 2.40
N GLN A 272 -10.20 32.93 2.68
CA GLN A 272 -9.64 32.25 3.86
C GLN A 272 -8.11 32.11 3.75
N TYR A 273 -7.57 31.73 2.60
CA TYR A 273 -6.12 31.67 2.38
C TYR A 273 -5.44 33.02 2.55
N HIS A 274 -6.07 34.09 2.07
CA HIS A 274 -5.57 35.45 2.23
C HIS A 274 -5.53 35.85 3.72
N HIS A 275 -6.57 35.52 4.47
CA HIS A 275 -6.62 35.73 5.91
C HIS A 275 -5.53 34.94 6.65
N ASP A 276 -5.27 33.71 6.22
CA ASP A 276 -4.26 32.82 6.82
C ASP A 276 -2.82 33.15 6.36
N LYS A 277 -2.64 34.28 5.65
CA LYS A 277 -1.36 34.74 5.10
C LYS A 277 -0.67 33.69 4.20
N CYS A 278 -1.45 32.97 3.41
CA CYS A 278 -0.89 32.16 2.33
C CYS A 278 -0.35 33.06 1.21
N ILE A 279 0.67 32.61 0.49
CA ILE A 279 1.05 33.22 -0.78
C ILE A 279 0.02 32.77 -1.83
N ILE A 280 -0.53 33.71 -2.57
CA ILE A 280 -1.50 33.44 -3.63
C ILE A 280 -1.00 34.11 -4.90
N THR A 281 -0.77 33.31 -5.94
CA THR A 281 -0.37 33.80 -7.26
C THR A 281 -1.25 33.21 -8.34
N THR A 282 -1.31 33.86 -9.50
CA THR A 282 -2.03 33.34 -10.67
C THR A 282 -1.23 33.51 -11.94
N GLN A 283 -1.48 32.65 -12.92
CA GLN A 283 -0.90 32.79 -14.25
C GLN A 283 -1.88 32.40 -15.36
N LEU A 284 -1.70 33.04 -16.51
CA LEU A 284 -2.33 32.64 -17.76
C LEU A 284 -1.35 31.74 -18.52
N ARG A 285 -1.55 30.43 -18.42
CA ARG A 285 -0.72 29.41 -19.05
C ARG A 285 -1.15 29.21 -20.50
N GLN A 286 -0.20 29.25 -21.43
CA GLN A 286 -0.43 28.92 -22.84
C GLN A 286 0.76 28.13 -23.42
N LEU A 287 0.47 26.93 -23.95
CA LEU A 287 1.46 25.91 -24.37
C LEU A 287 1.98 26.07 -25.83
N ALA A 288 1.92 27.26 -26.44
CA ALA A 288 2.18 27.46 -27.89
C ALA A 288 3.06 28.69 -28.21
N PHE A 289 3.37 28.88 -29.51
CA PHE A 289 4.05 30.06 -30.05
C PHE A 289 3.44 31.35 -29.47
N HIS A 290 4.29 32.33 -29.06
CA HIS A 290 3.94 33.58 -28.34
C HIS A 290 3.87 33.51 -26.81
N ALA A 291 4.72 32.72 -26.16
CA ALA A 291 4.80 32.57 -24.70
C ALA A 291 5.07 33.87 -23.92
N GLN A 292 5.59 34.93 -24.55
CA GLN A 292 5.92 36.22 -23.93
C GLN A 292 4.99 37.37 -24.39
N GLU A 293 3.90 37.04 -25.09
CA GLU A 293 2.98 38.04 -25.63
C GLU A 293 2.01 38.55 -24.55
N ILE A 294 1.64 39.83 -24.69
CA ILE A 294 0.63 40.49 -23.88
C ILE A 294 -0.73 40.32 -24.57
N THR A 295 -1.74 39.84 -23.85
CA THR A 295 -3.10 39.72 -24.37
C THR A 295 -3.70 41.09 -24.72
N PRO A 296 -4.75 41.16 -25.55
CA PRO A 296 -5.46 42.41 -25.81
C PRO A 296 -5.96 43.11 -24.54
N MET A 297 -6.32 42.32 -23.51
CA MET A 297 -6.74 42.81 -22.18
C MET A 297 -5.56 43.19 -21.28
N GLY A 298 -4.33 43.13 -21.80
CA GLY A 298 -3.12 43.62 -21.15
C GLY A 298 -2.40 42.62 -20.25
N ILE A 299 -2.83 41.36 -20.14
CA ILE A 299 -2.17 40.34 -19.30
C ILE A 299 -1.01 39.68 -20.04
N LEU A 300 0.14 39.53 -19.38
CA LEU A 300 1.33 38.86 -19.90
C LEU A 300 1.20 37.35 -19.69
N LYS A 301 1.31 36.58 -20.77
CA LYS A 301 1.19 35.11 -20.73
C LYS A 301 2.39 34.47 -20.02
N ASN A 302 2.17 33.30 -19.42
CA ASN A 302 3.19 32.46 -18.76
C ASN A 302 4.03 33.21 -17.71
N ARG A 303 3.42 34.15 -17.00
CA ARG A 303 4.03 34.89 -15.89
C ARG A 303 3.14 34.87 -14.67
N GLN A 304 3.77 34.84 -13.51
CA GLN A 304 3.08 34.89 -12.24
C GLN A 304 2.72 36.32 -11.88
N TYR A 305 1.48 36.48 -11.43
CA TYR A 305 0.93 37.69 -10.83
C TYR A 305 0.64 37.41 -9.37
N VAL A 306 1.08 38.30 -8.48
CA VAL A 306 0.87 38.15 -7.04
C VAL A 306 -0.44 38.79 -6.66
N ILE A 307 -1.28 38.08 -5.91
CA ILE A 307 -2.55 38.62 -5.42
C ILE A 307 -2.32 39.21 -4.03
N HIS A 308 -2.57 40.51 -3.89
CA HIS A 308 -2.30 41.26 -2.66
C HIS A 308 -3.51 41.42 -1.76
N LYS A 309 -4.68 41.69 -2.36
CA LYS A 309 -5.91 42.02 -1.63
C LYS A 309 -7.15 41.53 -2.36
N MET A 310 -8.17 41.21 -1.58
CA MET A 310 -9.48 40.77 -2.04
C MET A 310 -10.54 41.42 -1.15
N LEU A 311 -11.60 41.94 -1.75
CA LEU A 311 -12.63 42.70 -1.06
C LEU A 311 -14.00 42.45 -1.68
N GLU A 312 -15.03 42.45 -0.83
CA GLU A 312 -16.43 42.49 -1.22
C GLU A 312 -16.99 43.88 -0.92
N ILE A 313 -17.53 44.56 -1.92
CA ILE A 313 -18.08 45.92 -1.81
C ILE A 313 -19.50 45.92 -2.37
N ASN A 314 -20.44 46.51 -1.65
CA ASN A 314 -21.82 46.64 -2.14
C ASN A 314 -21.90 47.74 -3.20
N LEU A 315 -22.42 47.41 -4.39
CA LEU A 315 -22.76 48.38 -5.41
C LEU A 315 -24.09 49.05 -5.07
N VAL A 316 -24.09 50.37 -5.04
CA VAL A 316 -25.29 51.18 -4.85
C VAL A 316 -25.58 51.87 -6.19
N PRO A 317 -26.66 51.51 -6.91
CA PRO A 317 -26.98 52.14 -8.19
C PRO A 317 -27.33 53.62 -8.03
N LEU A 318 -26.87 54.47 -8.97
CA LEU A 318 -27.15 55.92 -8.94
C LEU A 318 -28.62 56.28 -9.32
N SER A 319 -29.44 55.36 -9.84
CA SER A 319 -30.82 55.65 -10.30
C SER A 319 -31.94 54.85 -9.60
N SER A 320 -32.68 55.53 -8.72
CA SER A 320 -34.10 55.37 -8.29
C SER A 320 -34.63 54.11 -7.55
N SER A 321 -34.97 54.34 -6.28
CA SER A 321 -36.29 54.19 -5.61
C SER A 321 -37.11 52.88 -5.59
N ILE A 322 -36.62 51.74 -6.05
CA ILE A 322 -37.25 50.43 -5.72
C ILE A 322 -36.11 49.49 -5.34
N SER A 323 -36.12 48.98 -4.11
CA SER A 323 -35.05 48.12 -3.54
C SER A 323 -34.69 46.97 -4.48
N PRO A 324 -33.60 47.07 -5.26
CA PRO A 324 -33.07 45.95 -6.03
C PRO A 324 -32.31 45.04 -5.06
N PRO A 325 -31.99 43.79 -5.45
CA PRO A 325 -31.04 43.00 -4.69
C PRO A 325 -29.70 43.76 -4.59
N GLN A 326 -29.10 43.82 -3.40
CA GLN A 326 -27.74 44.35 -3.21
C GLN A 326 -26.78 43.52 -4.09
N GLU A 327 -26.21 44.16 -5.10
CA GLU A 327 -25.18 43.55 -5.95
C GLU A 327 -23.83 43.69 -5.24
N ILE A 328 -23.17 42.57 -4.99
CA ILE A 328 -21.86 42.53 -4.32
C ILE A 328 -20.77 42.47 -5.39
N LEU A 329 -19.97 43.52 -5.49
CA LEU A 329 -18.76 43.58 -6.29
C LEU A 329 -17.60 42.88 -5.56
N ARG A 330 -16.99 41.90 -6.22
CA ARG A 330 -15.79 41.20 -5.73
C ARG A 330 -14.57 41.75 -6.45
N LEU A 331 -13.81 42.59 -5.77
CA LEU A 331 -12.59 43.18 -6.31
C LEU A 331 -11.35 42.45 -5.81
N ILE A 332 -10.40 42.26 -6.71
CA ILE A 332 -9.10 41.64 -6.42
C ILE A 332 -7.98 42.56 -6.92
N LYS A 333 -6.95 42.75 -6.08
CA LYS A 333 -5.74 43.52 -6.38
C LYS A 333 -4.61 42.58 -6.74
N LEU A 334 -4.04 42.73 -7.93
CA LEU A 334 -2.87 41.99 -8.39
C LEU A 334 -1.68 42.92 -8.59
N GLN A 335 -0.48 42.37 -8.52
CA GLN A 335 0.76 43.07 -8.83
C GLN A 335 1.59 42.29 -9.85
N THR A 336 2.08 43.00 -10.87
CA THR A 336 3.11 42.52 -11.81
C THR A 336 4.46 43.12 -11.46
N VAL A 337 5.52 42.31 -11.56
CA VAL A 337 6.91 42.75 -11.35
C VAL A 337 7.67 42.95 -12.66
N TRP A 338 7.03 42.72 -13.81
CA TRP A 338 7.72 42.67 -15.11
C TRP A 338 7.79 44.04 -15.82
N GLY A 339 7.27 45.10 -15.20
CA GLY A 339 7.15 46.44 -15.77
C GLY A 339 6.16 46.54 -16.94
N ARG A 340 5.47 45.44 -17.25
CA ARG A 340 4.46 45.30 -18.30
C ARG A 340 3.38 44.31 -17.84
N GLY A 341 2.32 44.18 -18.62
CA GLY A 341 1.28 43.20 -18.36
C GLY A 341 0.17 43.67 -17.40
N MET A 342 -0.22 44.96 -17.44
CA MET A 342 -1.30 45.50 -16.62
C MET A 342 -2.67 45.28 -17.25
N TRP A 343 -3.69 45.00 -16.44
CA TRP A 343 -5.08 44.85 -16.87
C TRP A 343 -5.64 46.11 -17.55
N LYS A 344 -6.42 45.91 -18.62
CA LYS A 344 -7.06 46.96 -19.43
C LYS A 344 -8.58 46.81 -19.55
N GLY A 345 -9.18 45.86 -18.84
CA GLY A 345 -10.63 45.70 -18.81
C GLY A 345 -11.27 46.48 -17.66
N ASP A 346 -12.44 46.02 -17.24
CA ASP A 346 -13.22 46.64 -16.16
C ASP A 346 -12.41 46.77 -14.86
N TRP A 347 -12.51 47.94 -14.23
CA TRP A 347 -11.75 48.35 -13.03
C TRP A 347 -10.23 48.40 -13.19
N SER A 348 -9.73 48.43 -14.43
CA SER A 348 -8.34 48.81 -14.69
C SER A 348 -8.04 50.24 -14.21
N ASN A 349 -6.76 50.58 -14.10
CA ASN A 349 -6.31 51.82 -13.47
C ASN A 349 -6.89 53.10 -14.12
N ASP A 350 -7.13 53.07 -15.43
CA ASP A 350 -7.67 54.14 -16.26
C ASP A 350 -9.16 53.99 -16.61
N ASP A 351 -9.85 52.97 -16.08
CA ASP A 351 -11.27 52.73 -16.37
C ASP A 351 -12.18 53.85 -15.81
N THR A 352 -13.24 54.16 -16.56
CA THR A 352 -14.27 55.13 -16.18
C THR A 352 -15.22 54.62 -15.09
N LYS A 353 -15.25 53.31 -14.80
CA LYS A 353 -16.08 52.74 -13.72
C LYS A 353 -15.74 53.29 -12.33
N TRP A 354 -14.48 53.69 -12.11
CA TRP A 354 -14.09 54.40 -10.88
C TRP A 354 -14.86 55.71 -10.71
N ASP A 355 -15.11 56.42 -11.81
CA ASP A 355 -15.83 57.69 -11.82
C ASP A 355 -17.36 57.46 -11.78
N GLU A 356 -17.86 56.34 -12.32
CA GLU A 356 -19.25 55.91 -12.23
C GLU A 356 -19.65 55.50 -10.80
N TYR A 357 -18.76 54.83 -10.07
CA TYR A 357 -18.98 54.34 -8.70
C TYR A 357 -17.96 54.91 -7.70
N PRO A 358 -17.99 56.22 -7.42
CA PRO A 358 -16.97 56.89 -6.61
C PRO A 358 -16.89 56.37 -5.17
N HIS A 359 -17.99 55.82 -4.62
CA HIS A 359 -18.00 55.23 -3.28
C HIS A 359 -17.10 53.99 -3.16
N VAL A 360 -16.89 53.26 -4.26
CA VAL A 360 -15.98 52.10 -4.30
C VAL A 360 -14.54 52.60 -4.13
N GLU A 361 -14.15 53.60 -4.91
CA GLU A 361 -12.82 54.22 -4.80
C GLU A 361 -12.58 54.81 -3.40
N GLU A 362 -13.56 55.51 -2.83
CA GLU A 362 -13.48 56.07 -1.47
C GLU A 362 -13.30 54.96 -0.40
N THR A 363 -14.00 53.84 -0.55
CA THR A 363 -13.85 52.67 0.32
C THR A 363 -12.43 52.09 0.25
N LEU A 364 -11.85 52.00 -0.95
CA LEU A 364 -10.48 51.49 -1.13
C LEU A 364 -9.43 52.48 -0.61
N ARG A 365 -9.63 53.79 -0.79
CA ARG A 365 -8.73 54.84 -0.29
C ARG A 365 -8.75 54.96 1.24
N SER A 366 -9.92 54.80 1.85
CA SER A 366 -10.05 54.85 3.32
C SER A 366 -9.44 53.63 4.01
N ASN A 367 -9.46 52.46 3.37
CA ASN A 367 -8.77 51.27 3.87
C ASN A 367 -7.27 51.33 3.54
N LEU A 368 -6.47 51.83 4.50
CA LEU A 368 -5.02 51.97 4.37
C LEU A 368 -4.31 50.67 3.97
N THR A 369 -4.87 49.49 4.30
CA THR A 369 -4.23 48.21 3.91
C THR A 369 -4.30 47.95 2.40
N CYS A 370 -5.16 48.65 1.66
CA CYS A 370 -5.32 48.50 0.22
C CYS A 370 -4.21 49.20 -0.56
N ASN A 371 -3.57 50.23 0.01
CA ASN A 371 -2.62 51.10 -0.69
C ASN A 371 -3.12 51.46 -2.10
N PHE A 372 -4.33 52.03 -2.17
CA PHE A 372 -5.01 52.29 -3.43
C PHE A 372 -4.33 53.42 -4.22
N SER A 373 -4.05 53.17 -5.50
CA SER A 373 -3.51 54.15 -6.45
C SER A 373 -3.93 53.78 -7.86
N ARG A 374 -4.38 54.78 -8.65
CA ARG A 374 -4.67 54.63 -10.10
C ARG A 374 -3.41 54.82 -10.97
N SER A 375 -2.25 55.12 -10.38
CA SER A 375 -1.05 55.45 -11.18
C SER A 375 -0.43 54.26 -11.92
N GLY A 376 -0.62 53.03 -11.42
CA GLY A 376 0.04 51.81 -11.92
C GLY A 376 1.57 51.80 -11.79
N SER A 377 2.18 52.82 -11.17
CA SER A 377 3.65 52.97 -11.08
C SER A 377 4.33 51.89 -10.22
N ASP A 378 3.57 51.24 -9.34
CA ASP A 378 3.97 50.12 -8.49
C ASP A 378 3.70 48.75 -9.13
N GLY A 379 3.15 48.72 -10.35
CA GLY A 379 2.73 47.51 -11.04
C GLY A 379 1.43 46.90 -10.50
N CYS A 380 0.71 47.60 -9.61
CA CYS A 380 -0.57 47.15 -9.09
C CYS A 380 -1.74 47.52 -10.01
N PHE A 381 -2.73 46.65 -10.09
CA PHE A 381 -4.03 46.93 -10.70
C PHE A 381 -5.15 46.16 -10.00
N TRP A 382 -6.38 46.61 -10.20
CA TRP A 382 -7.59 45.94 -9.73
C TRP A 382 -8.35 45.32 -10.90
N MET A 383 -9.11 44.27 -10.62
CA MET A 383 -10.05 43.67 -11.56
C MET A 383 -11.19 42.98 -10.81
N ASN A 384 -12.25 42.60 -11.51
CA ASN A 384 -13.30 41.76 -10.95
C ASN A 384 -12.81 40.32 -10.74
N TRP A 385 -13.28 39.68 -9.67
CA TRP A 385 -13.05 38.25 -9.45
C TRP A 385 -13.53 37.39 -10.63
N GLU A 386 -14.70 37.72 -11.17
CA GLU A 386 -15.29 37.02 -12.30
C GLU A 386 -14.39 37.11 -13.53
N ASP A 387 -13.81 38.29 -13.81
CA ASP A 387 -12.86 38.48 -14.92
C ASP A 387 -11.55 37.73 -14.69
N LEU A 388 -11.04 37.67 -13.46
CA LEU A 388 -9.88 36.85 -13.12
C LEU A 388 -10.13 35.37 -13.43
N SER A 389 -11.28 34.85 -13.01
CA SER A 389 -11.65 33.43 -13.21
C SER A 389 -11.76 33.04 -14.69
N HIS A 390 -12.11 33.98 -15.57
CA HIS A 390 -12.16 33.76 -17.02
C HIS A 390 -10.81 34.01 -17.71
N THR A 391 -10.02 34.95 -17.21
CA THR A 391 -8.77 35.39 -17.86
C THR A 391 -7.61 34.47 -17.56
N PHE A 392 -7.47 34.01 -16.31
CA PHE A 392 -6.34 33.19 -15.86
C PHE A 392 -6.70 31.70 -15.89
N THR A 393 -5.68 30.84 -15.98
CA THR A 393 -5.87 29.39 -16.08
C THR A 393 -5.58 28.68 -14.76
N GLU A 394 -4.63 29.19 -13.99
CA GLU A 394 -4.07 28.52 -12.82
C GLU A 394 -3.93 29.51 -11.67
N LEU A 395 -4.25 29.05 -10.45
CA LEU A 395 -4.04 29.75 -9.20
C LEU A 395 -3.17 28.88 -8.29
N PHE A 396 -2.05 29.41 -7.83
CA PHE A 396 -1.16 28.73 -6.88
C PHE A 396 -1.41 29.25 -5.48
N VAL A 397 -1.53 28.32 -4.54
CA VAL A 397 -1.68 28.61 -3.11
C VAL A 397 -0.54 27.94 -2.36
N VAL A 398 0.16 28.73 -1.55
CA VAL A 398 1.29 28.25 -0.74
C VAL A 398 1.00 28.55 0.73
N HIS A 399 0.89 27.48 1.51
CA HIS A 399 0.72 27.56 2.95
C HIS A 399 2.06 27.82 3.62
N ILE A 400 2.12 28.88 4.42
CA ILE A 400 3.26 29.19 5.28
C ILE A 400 2.93 28.72 6.70
N PHE A 401 3.73 27.80 7.22
CA PHE A 401 3.50 27.22 8.54
C PHE A 401 4.17 28.08 9.62
N HIS A 402 3.35 28.78 10.38
CA HIS A 402 3.78 29.66 11.47
C HIS A 402 3.98 28.85 12.77
N SER A 403 4.73 29.41 13.72
CA SER A 403 5.10 28.76 14.99
C SER A 403 3.92 28.42 15.92
N ASN A 404 2.73 28.95 15.66
CA ASN A 404 1.50 28.66 16.39
C ASN A 404 0.80 27.36 15.95
N LEU A 405 1.24 26.73 14.86
CA LEU A 405 0.69 25.46 14.37
C LEU A 405 1.51 24.28 14.88
N HIS A 406 0.84 23.17 15.15
CA HIS A 406 1.51 21.91 15.47
C HIS A 406 1.84 21.17 14.17
N GLN A 407 3.13 20.98 13.90
CA GLN A 407 3.63 20.26 12.73
C GLN A 407 4.22 18.92 13.14
N TYR A 408 3.88 17.87 12.39
CA TYR A 408 4.42 16.52 12.53
C TYR A 408 5.01 16.10 11.18
N CYS A 409 6.34 16.06 11.08
CA CYS A 409 7.05 15.59 9.89
C CYS A 409 7.55 14.17 10.13
N ILE A 410 7.11 13.23 9.29
CA ILE A 410 7.35 11.81 9.45
C ILE A 410 8.03 11.29 8.20
N ARG A 411 9.27 10.82 8.37
CA ARG A 411 10.02 10.10 7.36
C ARG A 411 9.48 8.68 7.22
N GLY A 412 9.19 8.25 6.00
CA GLY A 412 8.74 6.91 5.68
C GLY A 412 9.30 6.41 4.36
N ASP A 413 9.09 5.14 4.07
CA ASP A 413 9.72 4.47 2.96
C ASP A 413 8.79 3.39 2.38
N TRP A 414 8.73 3.33 1.05
CA TRP A 414 8.19 2.19 0.32
C TRP A 414 9.39 1.35 -0.12
N ILE A 415 9.66 0.21 0.53
CA ILE A 415 10.80 -0.66 0.23
C ILE A 415 10.33 -2.12 0.28
N GLY A 416 10.67 -2.88 -0.76
CA GLY A 416 10.33 -4.31 -0.88
C GLY A 416 8.84 -4.58 -0.60
N PRO A 417 8.51 -5.35 0.46
CA PRO A 417 7.16 -5.57 0.95
C PRO A 417 6.23 -4.36 1.05
N SER A 418 6.74 -3.22 1.52
CA SER A 418 5.91 -2.05 1.86
C SER A 418 5.57 -1.19 0.64
N ALA A 419 6.20 -1.45 -0.52
CA ALA A 419 5.83 -0.89 -1.82
C ALA A 419 4.57 -1.57 -2.40
N GLY A 420 3.48 -1.56 -1.63
CA GLY A 420 2.25 -2.32 -1.89
C GLY A 420 1.43 -1.80 -3.07
N GLY A 421 1.56 -0.51 -3.38
CA GLY A 421 0.80 0.15 -4.45
C GLY A 421 -0.62 0.55 -4.02
N GLY A 422 -1.38 1.16 -4.93
CA GLY A 422 -2.75 1.59 -4.67
C GLY A 422 -3.76 0.45 -4.54
N PRO A 423 -4.92 0.70 -3.89
CA PRO A 423 -5.96 -0.31 -3.71
C PRO A 423 -6.54 -0.73 -5.08
N LYS A 424 -6.58 -2.02 -5.36
CA LYS A 424 -7.12 -2.56 -6.62
C LYS A 424 -8.64 -2.37 -6.67
N LYS A 425 -9.16 -1.83 -7.78
CA LYS A 425 -10.60 -1.84 -8.08
C LYS A 425 -11.04 -3.30 -8.22
N VAL A 426 -12.00 -3.74 -7.41
CA VAL A 426 -12.61 -5.08 -7.55
C VAL A 426 -13.39 -5.11 -8.87
N SER A 427 -12.76 -5.62 -9.93
CA SER A 427 -13.40 -5.80 -11.23
C SER A 427 -14.39 -6.98 -11.13
N GLY A 428 -15.65 -6.69 -10.78
CA GLY A 428 -16.67 -7.73 -10.67
C GLY A 428 -18.00 -7.36 -10.02
N MET A 429 -18.19 -6.15 -9.50
CA MET A 429 -19.53 -5.69 -9.11
C MET A 429 -20.28 -5.21 -10.36
N THR A 430 -20.96 -6.13 -11.06
CA THR A 430 -22.25 -5.76 -11.65
C THR A 430 -23.12 -5.30 -10.48
N GLN A 431 -23.50 -4.02 -10.48
CA GLN A 431 -24.53 -3.50 -9.60
C GLN A 431 -25.80 -4.31 -9.85
N ILE A 432 -26.09 -5.27 -8.98
CA ILE A 432 -27.46 -5.66 -8.72
C ILE A 432 -28.00 -4.50 -7.90
N GLU A 433 -28.81 -3.64 -8.52
CA GLU A 433 -29.57 -2.63 -7.81
C GLU A 433 -30.51 -3.33 -6.82
N ASP A 434 -30.05 -3.51 -5.59
CA ASP A 434 -30.90 -3.92 -4.48
C ASP A 434 -31.82 -2.74 -4.13
N SER A 435 -32.96 -2.71 -4.83
CA SER A 435 -34.14 -1.94 -4.50
C SER A 435 -34.80 -2.49 -3.23
N GLN A 436 -34.06 -2.51 -2.12
CA GLN A 436 -34.52 -2.65 -0.73
C GLN A 436 -33.28 -2.79 0.15
N GLY A 437 -33.10 -1.85 1.09
CA GLY A 437 -31.93 -1.75 1.96
C GLY A 437 -31.63 -3.00 2.77
N ILE A 438 -30.90 -3.93 2.17
CA ILE A 438 -30.21 -5.01 2.87
C ILE A 438 -28.83 -4.45 3.18
N GLN A 439 -28.63 -4.05 4.45
CA GLN A 439 -27.30 -4.03 5.05
C GLN A 439 -26.58 -5.30 4.61
N CYS A 440 -25.34 -5.19 4.09
CA CYS A 440 -24.40 -6.31 4.14
C CYS A 440 -24.27 -6.70 5.62
N LYS A 441 -25.17 -7.57 6.08
CA LYS A 441 -25.00 -8.32 7.30
C LYS A 441 -23.68 -9.04 7.09
N GLU A 442 -22.69 -8.72 7.91
CA GLU A 442 -21.65 -9.70 8.24
C GLU A 442 -22.35 -11.06 8.25
N ILE A 443 -21.96 -11.94 7.33
CA ILE A 443 -22.52 -13.29 7.28
C ILE A 443 -22.21 -13.86 8.66
N LYS A 444 -23.22 -13.84 9.55
CA LYS A 444 -23.20 -14.61 10.78
C LYS A 444 -22.73 -15.98 10.35
N LEU A 445 -21.64 -16.47 10.94
CA LEU A 445 -21.03 -17.77 10.63
C LEU A 445 -22.10 -18.88 10.75
N GLU A 446 -22.90 -19.06 9.71
CA GLU A 446 -23.89 -20.12 9.62
C GLU A 446 -23.17 -21.34 9.08
N LYS A 447 -22.62 -22.09 10.04
CA LYS A 447 -22.48 -23.55 10.10
C LYS A 447 -22.79 -24.27 8.78
N THR A 448 -21.90 -24.24 7.80
CA THR A 448 -21.95 -25.17 6.67
C THR A 448 -20.55 -25.51 6.17
N ARG A 449 -20.52 -26.65 5.49
CA ARG A 449 -19.44 -27.63 5.37
C ARG A 449 -18.18 -27.17 4.64
N TRP A 450 -18.19 -26.04 3.94
CA TRP A 450 -17.09 -25.48 3.15
C TRP A 450 -17.44 -24.02 2.89
N SER A 451 -16.49 -23.09 2.97
CA SER A 451 -16.79 -21.69 2.65
C SER A 451 -15.64 -21.02 1.91
N TRP A 452 -15.94 -20.40 0.78
CA TRP A 452 -15.02 -19.48 0.12
C TRP A 452 -15.35 -18.04 0.54
N VAL A 453 -14.37 -17.16 0.41
CA VAL A 453 -14.50 -15.72 0.69
C VAL A 453 -13.99 -14.98 -0.53
N HIS A 454 -14.52 -13.79 -0.82
CA HIS A 454 -13.97 -12.94 -1.86
C HIS A 454 -12.50 -12.60 -1.56
N ASP A 455 -11.66 -12.71 -2.59
CA ASP A 455 -10.25 -12.36 -2.49
C ASP A 455 -10.11 -10.85 -2.27
N GLY A 456 -9.46 -10.47 -1.17
CA GLY A 456 -9.09 -9.08 -0.88
C GLY A 456 -7.87 -8.61 -1.68
N ASP A 457 -7.51 -7.34 -1.56
CA ASP A 457 -6.33 -6.78 -2.21
C ASP A 457 -5.05 -7.51 -1.74
N PRO A 458 -4.17 -8.01 -2.61
CA PRO A 458 -3.01 -8.81 -2.21
C PRO A 458 -1.89 -8.01 -1.50
N ASN A 459 -1.80 -6.70 -1.68
CA ASN A 459 -0.61 -5.93 -1.29
C ASN A 459 -0.90 -4.64 -0.53
N TRP A 460 -2.07 -4.02 -0.69
CA TRP A 460 -2.33 -2.66 -0.21
C TRP A 460 -2.12 -2.48 1.30
N HIS A 461 -2.43 -3.50 2.11
CA HIS A 461 -2.25 -3.47 3.58
C HIS A 461 -0.80 -3.39 4.03
N ARG A 462 0.16 -3.62 3.13
CA ARG A 462 1.59 -3.56 3.43
C ARG A 462 2.16 -2.16 3.30
N ASN A 463 1.44 -1.24 2.64
CA ASN A 463 1.85 0.16 2.60
C ASN A 463 2.00 0.66 4.05
N PRO A 464 2.96 1.55 4.34
CA PRO A 464 3.11 2.15 5.65
C PRO A 464 1.80 2.78 6.11
N GLN A 465 1.48 2.65 7.41
CA GLN A 465 0.24 3.19 7.95
C GLN A 465 0.54 4.05 9.18
N PHE A 466 -0.15 5.18 9.30
CA PHE A 466 0.02 6.13 10.39
C PHE A 466 -1.31 6.39 11.06
N ARG A 467 -1.38 6.14 12.37
CA ARG A 467 -2.57 6.30 13.19
C ARG A 467 -2.63 7.71 13.77
N LEU A 468 -3.74 8.39 13.56
CA LEU A 468 -4.04 9.71 14.11
C LEU A 468 -5.17 9.59 15.15
N SER A 469 -4.97 10.19 16.31
CA SER A 469 -6.00 10.30 17.35
C SER A 469 -5.97 11.69 17.99
N VAL A 470 -7.15 12.22 18.28
CA VAL A 470 -7.29 13.49 18.99
C VAL A 470 -7.34 13.18 20.49
N PRO A 471 -6.46 13.75 21.33
CA PRO A 471 -6.51 13.57 22.77
C PRO A 471 -7.88 13.96 23.32
N PHE A 472 -8.42 13.16 24.24
CA PHE A 472 -9.65 13.52 24.93
C PHE A 472 -9.37 14.67 25.91
N ASP A 473 -10.16 15.74 25.82
CA ASP A 473 -10.06 16.86 26.74
C ASP A 473 -10.89 16.57 28.00
N GLU A 474 -10.22 16.09 29.04
CA GLU A 474 -10.83 15.79 30.34
C GLU A 474 -11.35 17.04 31.05
N VAL A 475 -10.81 18.22 30.74
CA VAL A 475 -11.11 19.48 31.46
C VAL A 475 -12.45 20.04 31.01
N THR A 476 -12.69 20.11 29.69
CA THR A 476 -13.94 20.68 29.16
C THR A 476 -15.09 19.68 29.12
N LYS A 477 -14.81 18.36 29.25
CA LYS A 477 -15.79 17.27 29.07
C LYS A 477 -16.58 17.36 27.75
N THR A 478 -16.05 18.07 26.76
CA THR A 478 -16.63 18.18 25.43
C THR A 478 -15.87 17.31 24.44
N HIS A 479 -16.54 16.85 23.39
CA HIS A 479 -15.87 16.13 22.33
C HIS A 479 -14.94 17.09 21.57
N ALA A 480 -13.64 16.99 21.86
CA ALA A 480 -12.62 17.72 21.13
C ALA A 480 -12.67 17.32 19.64
N CYS A 481 -12.64 18.34 18.79
CA CYS A 481 -12.63 18.24 17.34
C CYS A 481 -11.58 19.21 16.81
N VAL A 482 -10.63 18.70 16.04
CA VAL A 482 -9.59 19.51 15.41
C VAL A 482 -10.00 19.72 13.95
N ARG A 483 -10.29 20.96 13.60
CA ARG A 483 -10.64 21.37 12.23
C ARG A 483 -9.41 21.92 11.51
N ASN A 484 -9.54 22.01 10.18
CA ASN A 484 -8.52 22.57 9.29
C ASN A 484 -7.17 21.86 9.42
N VAL A 485 -7.20 20.53 9.59
CA VAL A 485 -5.99 19.72 9.52
C VAL A 485 -5.55 19.63 8.05
N LEU A 486 -4.28 19.91 7.82
CA LEU A 486 -3.63 19.76 6.52
C LEU A 486 -2.69 18.55 6.59
N ILE A 487 -2.76 17.69 5.58
CA ILE A 487 -1.86 16.56 5.38
C ILE A 487 -1.20 16.70 4.01
N SER A 488 0.12 16.65 3.99
CA SER A 488 0.93 16.66 2.78
C SER A 488 1.79 15.40 2.72
N LEU A 489 1.92 14.82 1.54
CA LEU A 489 2.81 13.71 1.24
C LEU A 489 3.79 14.16 0.14
N THR A 490 5.08 14.19 0.47
CA THR A 490 6.15 14.57 -0.45
C THR A 490 7.04 13.37 -0.75
N GLN A 491 7.44 13.17 -2.00
CA GLN A 491 8.46 12.17 -2.37
C GLN A 491 9.87 12.78 -2.38
N HIS A 492 10.88 11.93 -2.14
CA HIS A 492 12.28 12.32 -2.25
C HIS A 492 12.62 12.91 -3.62
N ASP A 493 13.46 13.96 -3.65
CA ASP A 493 13.82 14.64 -4.90
C ASP A 493 14.85 13.84 -5.71
N ILE A 494 14.36 12.90 -6.52
CA ILE A 494 15.19 12.04 -7.38
C ILE A 494 15.71 12.72 -8.65
N ARG A 495 15.39 14.00 -8.87
CA ARG A 495 15.76 14.72 -10.10
C ARG A 495 17.20 15.21 -10.13
N LEU A 496 17.82 15.41 -8.96
CA LEU A 496 19.27 15.60 -8.87
C LEU A 496 20.03 14.43 -9.51
N TYR A 497 19.35 13.28 -9.70
CA TYR A 497 19.88 12.06 -10.32
C TYR A 497 19.22 11.73 -11.68
N GLY A 498 18.41 12.64 -12.25
CA GLY A 498 17.81 12.48 -13.59
C GLY A 498 16.54 11.62 -13.67
N GLY A 499 15.88 11.31 -12.55
CA GLY A 499 14.59 10.59 -12.53
C GLY A 499 13.37 11.51 -12.62
N ASP A 500 12.21 10.98 -13.03
CA ASP A 500 10.92 11.69 -13.01
C ASP A 500 10.10 11.32 -11.76
N ASN A 501 9.23 12.24 -11.29
CA ASN A 501 8.36 12.00 -10.14
C ASN A 501 7.42 10.79 -10.36
N TYR A 502 7.21 9.99 -9.31
CA TYR A 502 6.21 8.91 -9.32
C TYR A 502 4.85 9.43 -8.87
N ALA A 503 3.77 8.79 -9.35
CA ALA A 503 2.43 9.08 -8.89
C ALA A 503 2.24 8.57 -7.44
N ILE A 504 2.36 9.47 -6.47
CA ILE A 504 2.15 9.23 -5.04
C ILE A 504 0.74 9.65 -4.63
N ASN A 505 0.16 8.97 -3.65
CA ASN A 505 -1.18 9.24 -3.15
C ASN A 505 -1.27 8.86 -1.67
N PHE A 506 -2.30 9.33 -1.00
CA PHE A 506 -2.67 8.80 0.32
C PHE A 506 -4.17 8.77 0.52
N VAL A 507 -4.60 7.87 1.42
CA VAL A 507 -6.00 7.78 1.85
C VAL A 507 -6.10 7.88 3.37
N ILE A 508 -7.13 8.57 3.85
CA ILE A 508 -7.46 8.71 5.26
C ILE A 508 -8.70 7.88 5.56
N LEU A 509 -8.56 6.85 6.38
CA LEU A 509 -9.64 5.94 6.76
C LEU A 509 -10.04 6.18 8.22
N ARG A 510 -11.35 6.31 8.48
CA ARG A 510 -11.92 6.48 9.82
C ARG A 510 -12.41 5.15 10.37
N LYS A 511 -11.93 4.80 11.56
CA LYS A 511 -12.47 3.73 12.39
C LYS A 511 -13.17 4.31 13.62
N LYS A 512 -14.43 3.94 13.80
CA LYS A 512 -15.17 4.24 15.02
C LYS A 512 -14.56 3.42 16.16
N VAL A 513 -14.28 4.05 17.29
CA VAL A 513 -13.88 3.33 18.51
C VAL A 513 -15.16 3.02 19.28
N PRO A 514 -15.62 1.75 19.35
CA PRO A 514 -16.78 1.43 20.16
C PRO A 514 -16.40 1.56 21.63
N LEU A 515 -17.25 2.21 22.44
CA LEU A 515 -17.06 2.39 23.89
C LEU A 515 -16.80 1.07 24.66
N ALA A 516 -17.10 -0.08 24.06
CA ALA A 516 -16.93 -1.42 24.64
C ALA A 516 -15.59 -2.11 24.32
N PHE A 517 -14.82 -1.64 23.33
CA PHE A 517 -13.53 -2.24 22.94
C PHE A 517 -12.39 -1.32 23.36
N LYS A 518 -11.44 -1.87 24.15
CA LYS A 518 -10.34 -1.08 24.72
C LYS A 518 -9.32 -0.56 23.71
N ASP A 519 -9.22 -1.15 22.52
CA ASP A 519 -8.25 -0.70 21.51
C ASP A 519 -8.80 -0.75 20.07
N PRO A 520 -8.52 0.28 19.24
CA PRO A 520 -8.78 0.24 17.80
C PRO A 520 -7.94 -0.85 17.12
N PRO A 521 -8.31 -1.30 15.90
CA PRO A 521 -7.52 -2.30 15.17
C PRO A 521 -6.06 -1.86 15.03
N SER A 522 -5.10 -2.74 15.32
CA SER A 522 -3.70 -2.35 15.23
C SER A 522 -3.24 -2.05 13.81
N VAL A 523 -3.79 -2.74 12.80
CA VAL A 523 -3.42 -2.60 11.39
C VAL A 523 -4.67 -2.61 10.50
N LEU A 524 -4.66 -1.86 9.41
CA LEU A 524 -5.67 -1.95 8.36
C LEU A 524 -5.26 -2.99 7.31
N TRP A 525 -6.16 -3.95 7.08
CA TRP A 525 -5.94 -5.07 6.18
C TRP A 525 -6.60 -4.90 4.79
N GLU A 526 -7.59 -4.01 4.70
CA GLU A 526 -8.37 -3.73 3.49
C GLU A 526 -8.79 -2.26 3.47
N CYS A 527 -8.88 -1.70 2.26
CA CYS A 527 -9.33 -0.34 2.05
C CYS A 527 -10.84 -0.31 1.79
N ASN A 528 -11.63 0.02 2.82
CA ASN A 528 -13.08 0.14 2.68
C ASN A 528 -13.47 1.56 2.25
N ARG A 529 -14.11 1.69 1.08
CA ARG A 529 -14.50 3.00 0.54
C ARG A 529 -15.42 3.80 1.47
N HIS A 530 -16.30 3.14 2.21
CA HIS A 530 -17.22 3.78 3.18
C HIS A 530 -16.52 4.39 4.40
N GLU A 531 -15.27 4.00 4.66
CA GLU A 531 -14.47 4.52 5.78
C GLU A 531 -13.56 5.67 5.34
N VAL A 532 -13.45 5.95 4.03
CA VAL A 532 -12.61 7.02 3.50
C VAL A 532 -13.21 8.37 3.90
N VAL A 533 -12.41 9.16 4.62
CA VAL A 533 -12.75 10.54 5.01
C VAL A 533 -12.22 11.53 3.99
N ALA A 534 -11.00 11.30 3.55
CA ALA A 534 -10.34 12.12 2.54
C ALA A 534 -9.27 11.28 1.84
N GLU A 535 -8.92 11.72 0.66
CA GLU A 535 -7.86 11.16 -0.17
C GLU A 535 -7.26 12.30 -0.99
N ALA A 536 -6.02 12.11 -1.41
CA ALA A 536 -5.39 12.97 -2.39
C ALA A 536 -4.52 12.13 -3.30
N HIS A 537 -4.57 12.45 -4.59
CA HIS A 537 -3.94 11.69 -5.64
C HIS A 537 -3.15 12.61 -6.55
N SER A 538 -1.95 12.19 -6.94
CA SER A 538 -1.07 12.97 -7.81
C SER A 538 -1.54 13.02 -9.27
N SER A 539 -2.47 12.15 -9.68
CA SER A 539 -3.05 12.15 -11.02
C SER A 539 -4.54 11.88 -10.92
N GLU A 540 -5.37 12.89 -11.13
CA GLU A 540 -6.81 12.70 -11.26
C GLU A 540 -7.10 11.93 -12.55
N SER A 541 -7.42 10.63 -12.44
CA SER A 541 -8.19 9.97 -13.48
C SER A 541 -9.66 10.31 -13.22
N ASP A 542 -10.15 11.40 -13.80
CA ASP A 542 -11.58 11.71 -13.85
C ASP A 542 -12.35 10.48 -14.36
N SER A 543 -12.96 9.76 -13.41
CA SER A 543 -13.91 8.69 -13.67
C SER A 543 -14.78 8.48 -12.43
N ILE A 544 -15.37 9.58 -11.95
CA ILE A 544 -16.55 9.52 -11.08
C ILE A 544 -17.58 10.52 -11.63
N CYS A 545 -18.25 10.14 -12.72
CA CYS A 545 -19.69 10.37 -12.93
C CYS A 545 -20.13 9.73 -14.26
N SER A 546 -20.85 8.62 -14.22
CA SER A 546 -21.87 8.33 -15.25
C SER A 546 -22.94 7.44 -14.64
N THR A 547 -24.00 8.09 -14.18
CA THR A 547 -25.33 7.50 -14.02
C THR A 547 -25.81 6.91 -15.35
N HIS A 548 -26.52 5.79 -15.25
CA HIS A 548 -27.13 5.01 -16.33
C HIS A 548 -27.79 5.83 -17.45
N GLY A 549 -27.59 5.38 -18.69
CA GLY A 549 -28.28 5.86 -19.88
C GLY A 549 -28.01 4.93 -21.06
N ASN A 550 -28.81 3.87 -21.17
CA ASN A 550 -28.71 2.83 -22.17
C ASN A 550 -29.46 3.28 -23.44
N VAL A 551 -28.76 3.73 -24.50
CA VAL A 551 -29.28 3.75 -25.88
C VAL A 551 -28.13 3.49 -26.84
N GLY A 552 -28.21 2.37 -27.55
CA GLY A 552 -27.24 2.00 -28.58
C GLY A 552 -27.28 2.94 -29.78
N SER A 553 -26.12 3.34 -30.27
CA SER A 553 -25.93 3.62 -31.69
C SER A 553 -24.45 3.56 -32.08
N THR A 554 -24.28 3.12 -33.31
CA THR A 554 -23.10 2.73 -34.08
C THR A 554 -21.93 3.70 -34.07
N ILE A 555 -20.73 3.11 -34.05
CA ILE A 555 -19.41 3.72 -34.22
C ILE A 555 -19.33 4.54 -35.51
N SER A 556 -18.96 5.82 -35.40
CA SER A 556 -18.29 6.56 -36.46
C SER A 556 -17.10 7.34 -35.90
N VAL A 557 -15.95 7.08 -36.52
CA VAL A 557 -14.67 7.77 -36.34
C VAL A 557 -14.79 9.18 -36.91
N LEU A 558 -14.42 10.22 -36.12
CA LEU A 558 -13.76 11.49 -36.54
C LEU A 558 -13.85 12.57 -35.44
N ASN A 559 -12.72 12.86 -34.77
CA ASN A 559 -12.18 14.20 -34.41
C ASN A 559 -11.14 14.11 -33.27
N PRO A 560 -9.86 14.44 -33.50
CA PRO A 560 -8.86 14.58 -32.44
C PRO A 560 -8.63 16.07 -32.12
N SER A 561 -9.40 16.66 -31.20
CA SER A 561 -9.13 18.03 -30.73
C SER A 561 -9.63 18.35 -29.32
N THR A 562 -9.62 17.39 -28.40
CA THR A 562 -9.75 17.62 -26.96
C THR A 562 -8.95 16.56 -26.21
N ASN A 563 -7.62 16.64 -26.28
CA ASN A 563 -6.77 15.91 -25.34
C ASN A 563 -7.00 16.54 -23.95
N SER A 564 -7.77 15.88 -23.07
CA SER A 564 -7.59 16.12 -21.64
C SER A 564 -6.16 15.72 -21.31
N LEU A 565 -5.33 16.72 -21.00
CA LEU A 565 -3.96 16.49 -20.57
C LEU A 565 -4.02 15.62 -19.32
N LYS A 566 -3.52 14.38 -19.40
CA LYS A 566 -3.39 13.51 -18.24
C LYS A 566 -2.54 14.26 -17.20
N ALA A 567 -3.09 14.51 -16.02
CA ALA A 567 -2.36 15.08 -14.90
C ALA A 567 -1.10 14.26 -14.65
N LEU A 568 0.04 14.91 -14.75
CA LEU A 568 1.34 14.27 -14.61
C LEU A 568 1.71 14.20 -13.11
N PRO A 569 2.59 13.27 -12.70
CA PRO A 569 2.94 13.13 -11.29
C PRO A 569 3.64 14.38 -10.69
N GLU A 570 3.26 14.72 -9.47
CA GLU A 570 3.71 15.86 -8.68
C GLU A 570 4.62 15.39 -7.53
N ARG A 571 5.54 16.26 -7.08
CA ARG A 571 6.47 15.94 -5.99
C ARG A 571 5.78 15.90 -4.62
N GLU A 572 4.81 16.78 -4.42
CA GLU A 572 4.01 16.91 -3.20
C GLU A 572 2.52 16.74 -3.56
N VAL A 573 1.77 16.03 -2.71
CA VAL A 573 0.31 15.92 -2.79
C VAL A 573 -0.28 16.38 -1.46
N VAL A 574 -1.25 17.31 -1.52
CA VAL A 574 -1.79 18.00 -0.35
C VAL A 574 -3.29 17.75 -0.21
N LYS A 575 -3.74 17.52 1.03
CA LYS A 575 -5.15 17.55 1.40
C LYS A 575 -5.38 18.41 2.62
N GLU A 576 -6.30 19.35 2.50
CA GLU A 576 -6.66 20.32 3.52
C GLU A 576 -8.10 20.16 3.99
N ASN A 577 -8.51 21.00 4.95
CA ASN A 577 -9.85 21.07 5.52
C ASN A 577 -10.32 19.74 6.14
N ILE A 578 -9.38 18.92 6.62
CA ILE A 578 -9.68 17.66 7.29
C ILE A 578 -10.14 17.96 8.72
N THR A 579 -11.21 17.29 9.13
CA THR A 579 -11.77 17.40 10.49
C THR A 579 -11.62 16.08 11.23
N LEU A 580 -10.85 16.10 12.33
CA LEU A 580 -10.60 14.94 13.18
C LEU A 580 -11.38 15.07 14.50
N SER A 581 -12.12 14.03 14.88
CA SER A 581 -12.85 14.00 16.14
C SER A 581 -12.28 12.98 17.12
N SER A 582 -12.35 13.31 18.41
CA SER A 582 -11.91 12.44 19.52
C SER A 582 -12.67 11.10 19.65
N GLN A 583 -13.83 10.95 18.99
CA GLN A 583 -14.61 9.70 18.99
C GLN A 583 -14.08 8.65 18.00
N ASN A 584 -13.19 9.04 17.11
CA ASN A 584 -12.69 8.19 16.05
C ASN A 584 -11.17 8.13 16.05
N VAL A 585 -10.67 7.07 15.47
CA VAL A 585 -9.25 6.92 15.13
C VAL A 585 -9.15 6.92 13.62
N TYR A 586 -8.14 7.62 13.11
CA TYR A 586 -7.93 7.78 11.68
C TYR A 586 -6.62 7.12 11.29
N TYR A 587 -6.55 6.58 10.08
CA TYR A 587 -5.35 5.97 9.53
C TYR A 587 -5.02 6.65 8.22
N VAL A 588 -3.80 7.17 8.11
CA VAL A 588 -3.23 7.68 6.87
C VAL A 588 -2.39 6.57 6.26
N VAL A 589 -2.71 6.19 5.04
CA VAL A 589 -1.96 5.16 4.29
C VAL A 589 -1.40 5.80 3.02
N PRO A 590 -0.13 6.24 3.02
CA PRO A 590 0.56 6.69 1.81
C PRO A 590 0.95 5.51 0.91
N TYR A 591 0.75 5.64 -0.39
CA TYR A 591 1.08 4.62 -1.39
C TYR A 591 1.39 5.24 -2.76
N THR A 592 2.17 4.52 -3.56
CA THR A 592 2.36 4.83 -4.98
C THR A 592 1.25 4.20 -5.82
N THR A 593 0.87 4.81 -6.95
CA THR A 593 -0.15 4.23 -7.85
C THR A 593 0.26 2.83 -8.32
N SER A 594 1.54 2.63 -8.60
CA SER A 594 2.12 1.34 -8.98
C SER A 594 2.80 0.66 -7.79
N SER A 595 2.58 -0.63 -7.60
CA SER A 595 3.34 -1.44 -6.64
C SER A 595 4.80 -1.58 -7.06
N LYS A 596 5.69 -1.91 -6.10
CA LYS A 596 7.14 -2.11 -6.30
C LYS A 596 7.92 -0.85 -6.71
N VAL A 597 7.32 0.33 -6.55
CA VAL A 597 8.07 1.58 -6.62
C VAL A 597 8.74 1.77 -5.27
N GLU A 598 10.06 1.68 -5.26
CA GLU A 598 10.86 1.83 -4.04
C GLU A 598 11.36 3.26 -3.93
N MET A 599 10.96 3.95 -2.86
CA MET A 599 11.28 5.36 -2.68
C MET A 599 11.01 5.81 -1.23
N GLU A 600 11.77 6.80 -0.81
CA GLU A 600 11.53 7.53 0.43
C GLU A 600 10.45 8.60 0.26
N PHE A 601 9.60 8.76 1.28
CA PHE A 601 8.59 9.81 1.34
C PHE A 601 8.58 10.52 2.70
N PHE A 602 7.96 11.68 2.69
CA PHE A 602 7.79 12.54 3.85
C PHE A 602 6.31 12.84 4.02
N LEU A 603 5.75 12.42 5.16
CA LEU A 603 4.38 12.71 5.53
C LEU A 603 4.37 13.86 6.54
N ARG A 604 3.75 14.97 6.16
CA ARG A 604 3.58 16.15 7.01
C ARG A 604 2.14 16.30 7.42
N ILE A 605 1.91 16.52 8.71
CA ILE A 605 0.58 16.80 9.26
C ILE A 605 0.64 18.11 10.03
N VAL A 606 -0.24 19.03 9.70
CA VAL A 606 -0.32 20.35 10.33
C VAL A 606 -1.71 20.54 10.93
N ALA A 607 -1.75 20.92 12.20
CA ALA A 607 -2.98 21.08 12.95
C ALA A 607 -2.93 22.30 13.87
N SER A 608 -4.09 22.91 14.10
CA SER A 608 -4.26 24.02 15.06
C SER A 608 -4.14 23.59 16.52
N HIS A 609 -4.27 22.29 16.80
CA HIS A 609 -4.26 21.70 18.13
C HIS A 609 -3.44 20.41 18.11
N PRO A 610 -2.87 19.99 19.25
CA PRO A 610 -2.03 18.79 19.31
C PRO A 610 -2.84 17.54 18.97
N ILE A 611 -2.27 16.71 18.09
CA ILE A 611 -2.79 15.40 17.72
C ILE A 611 -1.75 14.32 18.06
N ARG A 612 -2.20 13.12 18.37
CA ARG A 612 -1.31 11.98 18.59
C ARG A 612 -1.14 11.23 17.27
N VAL A 613 0.10 11.18 16.79
CA VAL A 613 0.49 10.50 15.56
C VAL A 613 1.42 9.33 15.87
N GLU A 614 1.08 8.14 15.37
CA GLU A 614 1.83 6.91 15.63
C GLU A 614 2.01 6.09 14.37
N ARG A 615 3.24 5.65 14.07
CA ARG A 615 3.49 4.65 13.03
C ARG A 615 2.88 3.33 13.48
N VAL A 616 2.04 2.75 12.64
CA VAL A 616 1.50 1.41 12.84
C VAL A 616 2.64 0.40 12.63
N PRO A 617 2.84 -0.58 13.51
CA PRO A 617 3.85 -1.61 13.33
C PRO A 617 3.67 -2.36 12.01
N GLU A 618 4.78 -2.63 11.33
CA GLU A 618 4.77 -3.40 10.09
C GLU A 618 4.31 -4.83 10.32
N LEU A 619 3.63 -5.37 9.31
CA LEU A 619 3.20 -6.76 9.32
C LEU A 619 4.39 -7.69 9.11
N LEU A 620 4.35 -8.83 9.80
CA LEU A 620 5.34 -9.87 9.63
C LEU A 620 4.92 -10.75 8.45
N SER A 621 5.81 -10.87 7.47
CA SER A 621 5.60 -11.69 6.27
C SER A 621 6.55 -12.87 6.26
N VAL A 622 6.02 -14.06 6.00
CA VAL A 622 6.83 -15.25 5.68
C VAL A 622 6.60 -15.60 4.22
N PHE A 623 7.68 -15.81 3.47
CA PHE A 623 7.65 -16.20 2.06
C PHE A 623 8.16 -17.63 1.91
N CYS A 624 7.40 -18.45 1.18
CA CYS A 624 7.75 -19.82 0.84
C CYS A 624 7.64 -19.99 -0.67
N THR A 625 8.48 -20.83 -1.28
CA THR A 625 8.39 -21.14 -2.71
C THR A 625 8.11 -22.61 -2.91
N GLY A 626 7.34 -22.97 -3.93
CA GLY A 626 7.06 -24.37 -4.25
C GLY A 626 6.81 -24.60 -5.74
N ARG A 627 6.61 -25.87 -6.10
CA ARG A 627 6.32 -26.29 -7.48
C ARG A 627 5.22 -27.34 -7.52
N TRP A 628 4.32 -27.21 -8.50
CA TRP A 628 3.42 -28.27 -8.95
C TRP A 628 4.11 -29.01 -10.11
N ARG A 629 4.33 -30.32 -9.96
CA ARG A 629 4.99 -31.20 -10.93
C ARG A 629 4.01 -32.25 -11.41
N SER A 630 4.07 -32.59 -12.70
CA SER A 630 3.30 -33.67 -13.30
C SER A 630 4.15 -34.94 -13.40
N SER A 631 3.51 -36.10 -13.51
CA SER A 631 4.20 -37.39 -13.60
C SER A 631 4.82 -37.68 -14.99
N GLU A 632 4.55 -36.86 -16.01
CA GLU A 632 4.74 -37.23 -17.43
C GLU A 632 6.12 -36.89 -18.02
N ASP A 633 6.96 -36.10 -17.32
CA ASP A 633 8.24 -35.59 -17.85
C ASP A 633 9.50 -36.41 -17.47
N SER A 634 9.35 -37.62 -16.92
CA SER A 634 10.49 -38.53 -16.64
C SER A 634 11.04 -39.23 -17.89
N LYS A 635 11.34 -38.48 -18.95
CA LYS A 635 12.02 -39.00 -20.16
C LYS A 635 13.55 -39.08 -20.03
N ASP A 636 14.11 -38.58 -18.93
CA ASP A 636 15.52 -38.78 -18.59
C ASP A 636 15.67 -40.07 -17.76
N GLU A 637 16.30 -41.09 -18.34
CA GLU A 637 16.56 -42.41 -17.73
C GLU A 637 17.38 -42.37 -16.42
N ASN A 638 17.86 -41.18 -16.00
CA ASN A 638 18.69 -40.99 -14.80
C ASN A 638 17.96 -40.35 -13.60
N HIS A 639 16.70 -39.94 -13.73
CA HIS A 639 15.88 -39.41 -12.63
C HIS A 639 14.55 -40.16 -12.50
N LEU A 640 14.64 -41.44 -12.11
CA LEU A 640 13.48 -42.23 -11.71
C LEU A 640 12.94 -41.71 -10.36
N ASN A 641 11.65 -41.33 -10.35
CA ASN A 641 10.75 -41.14 -9.20
C ASN A 641 10.68 -39.74 -8.54
N GLU A 642 10.22 -38.73 -9.28
CA GLU A 642 9.49 -37.61 -8.66
C GLU A 642 7.97 -37.84 -8.76
N PHE A 643 7.26 -37.89 -7.63
CA PHE A 643 5.81 -38.04 -7.57
C PHE A 643 5.11 -36.76 -8.04
N SER A 644 3.98 -36.90 -8.75
CA SER A 644 3.15 -35.76 -9.15
C SER A 644 2.72 -34.95 -7.93
N SER A 645 3.09 -33.66 -7.89
CA SER A 645 2.63 -32.69 -6.88
C SER A 645 1.52 -31.78 -7.41
N ALA A 646 1.02 -32.04 -8.63
CA ALA A 646 -0.06 -31.28 -9.26
C ALA A 646 -1.45 -31.90 -8.95
N GLY A 647 -1.87 -31.87 -7.68
CA GLY A 647 -3.09 -32.52 -7.21
C GLY A 647 -4.41 -31.85 -7.63
N GLY A 648 -4.38 -30.57 -7.99
CA GLY A 648 -5.56 -29.76 -8.34
C GLY A 648 -6.36 -29.29 -7.11
N PRO A 649 -7.52 -28.63 -7.28
CA PRO A 649 -8.27 -28.03 -6.18
C PRO A 649 -8.97 -29.10 -5.34
N LEU A 650 -9.24 -28.81 -4.06
CA LEU A 650 -9.99 -29.71 -3.16
C LEU A 650 -11.42 -29.99 -3.66
N LEU A 651 -12.06 -28.97 -4.24
CA LEU A 651 -13.39 -29.06 -4.85
C LEU A 651 -13.27 -28.82 -6.35
N SER A 652 -14.06 -29.56 -7.15
CA SER A 652 -14.18 -29.30 -8.59
C SER A 652 -14.65 -27.87 -8.88
N LEU A 653 -13.99 -27.17 -9.81
CA LEU A 653 -14.38 -25.83 -10.28
C LEU A 653 -15.40 -25.92 -11.44
N PRO A 654 -16.28 -24.91 -11.63
CA PRO A 654 -16.45 -23.69 -10.84
C PRO A 654 -17.05 -23.94 -9.44
N LEU A 655 -16.68 -23.11 -8.46
CA LEU A 655 -17.33 -23.09 -7.16
C LEU A 655 -18.78 -22.59 -7.35
N GLN A 656 -19.78 -23.42 -7.09
CA GLN A 656 -21.20 -23.05 -7.19
C GLN A 656 -21.72 -22.45 -5.87
N ASP A 657 -22.56 -21.43 -5.97
CA ASP A 657 -22.90 -20.58 -4.82
C ASP A 657 -23.74 -21.24 -3.72
N THR A 658 -24.51 -22.31 -3.96
CA THR A 658 -25.24 -22.98 -2.86
C THR A 658 -25.72 -24.39 -3.21
N HIS A 659 -25.77 -25.25 -2.18
CA HIS A 659 -26.55 -26.49 -2.06
C HIS A 659 -26.21 -27.76 -2.87
N VAL A 660 -25.29 -27.75 -3.84
CA VAL A 660 -24.83 -29.01 -4.50
C VAL A 660 -23.52 -29.49 -3.87
N VAL A 661 -23.44 -30.79 -3.54
CA VAL A 661 -22.21 -31.40 -3.03
C VAL A 661 -21.19 -31.44 -4.17
N ASN A 662 -20.29 -30.47 -4.24
CA ASN A 662 -19.13 -30.55 -5.12
C ASN A 662 -18.38 -31.85 -4.84
N LYS A 663 -18.01 -32.57 -5.91
CA LYS A 663 -17.22 -33.80 -5.78
C LYS A 663 -15.85 -33.41 -5.22
N THR A 664 -15.48 -34.02 -4.10
CA THR A 664 -14.15 -33.85 -3.51
C THR A 664 -13.13 -34.51 -4.42
N ASN A 665 -12.08 -33.77 -4.76
CA ASN A 665 -10.99 -34.29 -5.56
C ASN A 665 -10.08 -35.17 -4.69
N ALA A 666 -9.87 -36.44 -5.07
CA ALA A 666 -9.03 -37.35 -4.29
C ALA A 666 -7.54 -37.08 -4.43
N THR A 667 -7.09 -36.45 -5.54
CA THR A 667 -5.67 -36.16 -5.78
C THR A 667 -5.19 -34.87 -5.11
N TRP A 668 -6.08 -34.10 -4.48
CA TRP A 668 -5.75 -32.80 -3.87
C TRP A 668 -4.66 -32.88 -2.79
N CYS A 669 -4.55 -34.02 -2.10
CA CYS A 669 -3.53 -34.24 -1.06
C CYS A 669 -2.10 -34.35 -1.63
N GLN A 670 -1.96 -34.47 -2.95
CA GLN A 670 -0.67 -34.49 -3.64
C GLN A 670 -0.06 -33.08 -3.77
N ASN A 671 -0.88 -32.02 -3.66
CA ASN A 671 -0.36 -30.66 -3.73
C ASN A 671 0.64 -30.39 -2.60
N PRO A 672 1.60 -29.47 -2.79
CA PRO A 672 2.45 -28.99 -1.69
C PRO A 672 1.59 -28.51 -0.52
N GLN A 673 2.02 -28.81 0.71
CA GLN A 673 1.29 -28.45 1.93
C GLN A 673 2.22 -27.74 2.90
N PHE A 674 1.74 -26.64 3.46
CA PHE A 674 2.49 -25.81 4.39
C PHE A 674 1.77 -25.74 5.73
N TRP A 675 2.51 -25.88 6.82
CA TRP A 675 1.99 -25.85 8.17
C TRP A 675 2.35 -24.53 8.85
N ILE A 676 1.34 -23.78 9.25
CA ILE A 676 1.44 -22.44 9.84
C ILE A 676 1.13 -22.53 11.34
N ARG A 677 2.06 -22.05 12.16
CA ARG A 677 1.94 -22.05 13.63
C ARG A 677 2.71 -20.88 14.25
N PHE A 678 2.55 -20.64 15.54
CA PHE A 678 3.44 -19.71 16.23
C PHE A 678 4.88 -20.25 16.26
N ALA A 679 5.85 -19.34 16.14
CA ALA A 679 7.27 -19.71 16.18
C ALA A 679 7.67 -20.33 17.53
N ASN A 680 8.31 -21.50 17.52
CA ASN A 680 8.99 -22.03 18.72
C ASN A 680 10.13 -21.08 19.09
N ARG A 681 10.02 -20.47 20.26
CA ARG A 681 10.81 -19.32 20.68
C ARG A 681 11.46 -19.60 22.02
N THR A 682 12.62 -18.98 22.27
CA THR A 682 13.32 -19.02 23.56
C THR A 682 12.37 -18.57 24.70
N ARG A 683 12.65 -18.95 25.95
CA ARG A 683 11.77 -18.65 27.10
C ARG A 683 11.44 -17.14 27.23
N SER A 684 12.40 -16.27 26.89
CA SER A 684 12.23 -14.81 26.84
C SER A 684 11.33 -14.31 25.70
N GLU A 685 11.44 -14.91 24.52
CA GLU A 685 10.65 -14.54 23.34
C GLU A 685 9.23 -15.09 23.40
N ARG A 686 9.05 -16.25 24.04
CA ARG A 686 7.74 -16.83 24.34
C ARG A 686 6.94 -15.94 25.28
N ARG A 687 7.57 -15.39 26.32
CA ARG A 687 6.94 -14.41 27.23
C ARG A 687 6.47 -13.15 26.50
N LYS A 688 7.30 -12.59 25.60
CA LYS A 688 6.91 -11.46 24.75
C LYS A 688 5.75 -11.80 23.82
N LEU A 689 5.73 -13.00 23.25
CA LEU A 689 4.64 -13.47 22.41
C LEU A 689 3.35 -13.67 23.22
N GLU A 690 3.43 -14.24 24.42
CA GLU A 690 2.32 -14.41 25.35
C GLU A 690 1.73 -13.06 25.79
N GLU A 691 2.57 -12.05 26.05
CA GLU A 691 2.13 -10.68 26.34
C GLU A 691 1.37 -10.06 25.14
N LEU A 692 1.89 -10.20 23.92
CA LEU A 692 1.22 -9.73 22.70
C LEU A 692 -0.11 -10.48 22.45
N ILE A 693 -0.15 -11.78 22.72
CA ILE A 693 -1.33 -12.64 22.53
C ILE A 693 -2.35 -12.43 23.65
N ALA A 694 -1.96 -12.00 24.85
CA ALA A 694 -2.88 -11.65 25.93
C ALA A 694 -3.74 -10.42 25.57
N LEU A 695 -3.19 -9.50 24.78
CA LEU A 695 -3.88 -8.27 24.35
C LEU A 695 -4.96 -8.51 23.29
N LYS A 696 -4.98 -9.67 22.62
CA LYS A 696 -5.95 -9.98 21.55
C LYS A 696 -6.59 -11.35 21.69
N SER A 697 -7.87 -11.46 21.34
CA SER A 697 -8.59 -12.73 21.35
C SER A 697 -8.40 -13.55 20.07
N TYR A 698 -7.87 -12.95 19.01
CA TYR A 698 -7.73 -13.60 17.70
C TYR A 698 -6.50 -13.09 16.93
N VAL A 699 -6.08 -13.87 15.94
CA VAL A 699 -5.04 -13.57 14.97
C VAL A 699 -5.67 -13.33 13.60
N THR A 700 -5.18 -12.33 12.89
CA THR A 700 -5.53 -12.11 11.49
C THR A 700 -4.38 -12.59 10.62
N ILE A 701 -4.70 -13.39 9.60
CA ILE A 701 -3.72 -13.93 8.64
C ILE A 701 -4.19 -13.65 7.23
N LYS A 702 -3.28 -13.18 6.37
CA LYS A 702 -3.55 -13.01 4.95
C LYS A 702 -2.57 -13.85 4.15
N LEU A 703 -3.11 -14.74 3.34
CA LEU A 703 -2.35 -15.65 2.49
C LEU A 703 -2.42 -15.13 1.06
N VAL A 704 -1.27 -14.95 0.42
CA VAL A 704 -1.20 -14.52 -0.99
C VAL A 704 -0.33 -15.48 -1.77
N LEU A 705 -0.92 -16.16 -2.74
CA LEU A 705 -0.24 -17.07 -3.65
C LEU A 705 0.02 -16.37 -4.97
N ARG A 706 1.26 -16.40 -5.45
CA ARG A 706 1.65 -15.85 -6.75
C ARG A 706 2.24 -16.96 -7.60
N LYS A 707 1.74 -17.10 -8.83
CA LYS A 707 2.33 -17.99 -9.83
C LYS A 707 3.59 -17.33 -10.40
N THR A 708 4.74 -17.99 -10.29
CA THR A 708 6.04 -17.49 -10.77
C THR A 708 6.46 -18.09 -12.11
N SER A 709 5.81 -19.17 -12.56
CA SER A 709 6.05 -19.76 -13.88
C SER A 709 5.44 -18.91 -15.00
N HIS A 710 6.28 -18.35 -15.88
CA HIS A 710 5.90 -17.59 -17.08
C HIS A 710 5.68 -18.52 -18.29
N ARG A 711 4.66 -19.38 -18.30
CA ARG A 711 4.17 -19.96 -19.57
C ARG A 711 2.83 -19.32 -19.89
N VAL A 712 2.88 -18.23 -20.67
CA VAL A 712 1.71 -17.69 -21.36
C VAL A 712 1.31 -18.74 -22.38
N SER A 713 0.13 -19.35 -22.22
CA SER A 713 -0.46 -20.15 -23.30
C SER A 713 -0.81 -19.21 -24.45
N THR A 714 0.12 -19.02 -25.38
CA THR A 714 -0.16 -18.49 -26.71
C THR A 714 -0.58 -19.66 -27.62
N SER A 715 -1.62 -20.40 -27.25
CA SER A 715 -2.35 -21.21 -28.23
C SER A 715 -3.67 -20.51 -28.50
N LYS A 716 -3.76 -19.83 -29.65
CA LYS A 716 -5.03 -19.47 -30.29
C LYS A 716 -5.79 -20.76 -30.63
N SER A 717 -6.41 -21.41 -29.65
CA SER A 717 -7.40 -22.46 -29.92
C SER A 717 -8.71 -21.76 -30.27
N ARG A 718 -9.14 -21.94 -31.52
CA ARG A 718 -10.43 -21.54 -32.08
C ARG A 718 -11.57 -21.71 -31.05
N GLN A 719 -12.14 -20.60 -30.59
CA GLN A 719 -13.45 -20.63 -29.94
C GLN A 719 -14.53 -20.94 -31.00
N ARG A 720 -14.96 -22.20 -31.04
CA ARG A 720 -16.38 -22.51 -31.29
C ARG A 720 -17.04 -22.68 -29.92
N GLY A 721 -18.22 -22.10 -29.79
CA GLY A 721 -18.85 -21.75 -28.51
C GLY A 721 -19.10 -22.90 -27.55
N ASP A 722 -18.80 -22.64 -26.28
CA ASP A 722 -19.79 -22.66 -25.20
C ASP A 722 -19.22 -21.83 -24.03
N GLY A 723 -20.06 -21.08 -23.32
CA GLY A 723 -19.66 -20.04 -22.35
C GLY A 723 -19.07 -20.53 -21.02
N MET A 724 -18.17 -21.52 -21.01
CA MET A 724 -17.53 -22.03 -19.81
C MET A 724 -16.17 -21.36 -19.59
N LYS A 725 -16.00 -20.61 -18.49
CA LYS A 725 -14.69 -20.03 -18.11
C LYS A 725 -13.65 -21.14 -18.02
N ASP A 726 -12.51 -20.97 -18.68
CA ASP A 726 -11.38 -21.90 -18.58
C ASP A 726 -10.69 -21.73 -17.22
N PHE A 727 -10.91 -22.69 -16.31
CA PHE A 727 -10.33 -22.70 -14.97
C PHE A 727 -8.94 -23.37 -14.91
N THR A 728 -8.44 -23.92 -16.03
CA THR A 728 -7.21 -24.73 -16.09
C THR A 728 -5.99 -24.01 -15.52
N HIS A 729 -5.91 -22.69 -15.75
CA HIS A 729 -4.77 -21.88 -15.32
C HIS A 729 -5.03 -21.01 -14.09
N MET A 730 -6.23 -21.08 -13.52
CA MET A 730 -6.55 -20.36 -12.28
C MET A 730 -5.75 -20.94 -11.12
N ILE A 731 -5.38 -20.10 -10.17
CA ILE A 731 -4.68 -20.55 -8.96
C ILE A 731 -5.57 -20.34 -7.74
N GLY A 732 -5.33 -21.11 -6.68
CA GLY A 732 -6.09 -20.99 -5.45
C GLY A 732 -5.35 -21.46 -4.21
N ILE A 733 -5.93 -21.15 -3.05
CA ILE A 733 -5.41 -21.47 -1.73
C ILE A 733 -6.53 -22.15 -0.95
N THR A 734 -6.19 -23.25 -0.29
CA THR A 734 -7.07 -23.89 0.70
C THR A 734 -6.40 -23.83 2.06
N ALA A 735 -7.10 -23.33 3.09
CA ALA A 735 -6.64 -23.30 4.47
C ALA A 735 -7.51 -24.18 5.36
N LEU A 736 -6.88 -24.99 6.21
CA LEU A 736 -7.49 -26.03 7.03
C LEU A 736 -6.94 -25.95 8.46
N ARG A 737 -7.72 -26.35 9.46
CA ARG A 737 -7.17 -26.56 10.81
C ARG A 737 -6.47 -27.91 10.87
N ALA A 738 -5.25 -27.95 11.42
CA ALA A 738 -4.60 -29.22 11.75
C ALA A 738 -5.28 -29.86 12.97
N THR A 739 -5.70 -31.11 12.86
CA THR A 739 -6.28 -31.93 13.93
C THR A 739 -5.57 -33.27 13.92
N SER A 740 -5.22 -33.81 15.11
CA SER A 740 -4.59 -35.13 15.18
C SER A 740 -5.63 -36.23 14.86
N THR A 741 -5.21 -37.24 14.11
CA THR A 741 -5.96 -38.50 14.03
C THR A 741 -5.68 -39.30 15.30
N GLU A 742 -6.66 -39.44 16.19
CA GLU A 742 -6.50 -40.26 17.40
C GLU A 742 -6.18 -41.72 17.02
N LEU A 743 -4.95 -42.18 17.30
CA LEU A 743 -4.61 -43.60 17.34
C LEU A 743 -5.18 -44.20 18.64
N VAL A 744 -6.41 -44.73 18.57
CA VAL A 744 -6.98 -45.48 19.69
C VAL A 744 -6.57 -46.95 19.54
N GLY A 745 -5.35 -47.27 19.96
CA GLY A 745 -4.91 -48.64 20.21
C GLY A 745 -5.24 -49.03 21.65
N GLY A 746 -6.38 -49.69 21.88
CA GLY A 746 -6.76 -50.13 23.21
C GLY A 746 -7.78 -51.26 23.19
N SER A 747 -7.40 -52.39 23.79
CA SER A 747 -8.23 -53.57 24.10
C SER A 747 -9.66 -53.19 24.56
N GLY A 748 -10.65 -53.99 24.14
CA GLY A 748 -12.10 -53.73 24.09
C GLY A 748 -12.86 -53.27 25.34
N SER A 749 -12.18 -52.86 26.42
CA SER A 749 -12.75 -52.14 27.57
C SER A 749 -12.44 -50.63 27.55
N ALA A 750 -11.32 -50.22 26.94
CA ALA A 750 -10.88 -48.82 26.92
C ALA A 750 -11.70 -47.97 25.92
N ALA A 751 -12.08 -48.52 24.76
CA ALA A 751 -12.90 -47.82 23.76
C ALA A 751 -14.32 -47.47 24.28
N ALA A 752 -14.93 -48.36 25.07
CA ALA A 752 -16.20 -48.09 25.74
C ALA A 752 -16.07 -47.03 26.86
N THR A 753 -14.88 -46.91 27.45
CA THR A 753 -14.56 -45.91 28.48
C THR A 753 -14.27 -44.54 27.85
N HIS A 754 -13.58 -44.48 26.70
CA HIS A 754 -13.41 -43.25 25.91
C HIS A 754 -14.73 -42.70 25.38
N LEU A 755 -15.67 -43.56 24.96
CA LEU A 755 -17.04 -43.15 24.62
C LEU A 755 -17.79 -42.51 25.81
N ARG A 756 -17.53 -42.96 27.05
CA ARG A 756 -18.11 -42.36 28.28
C ARG A 756 -17.42 -41.06 28.70
N ILE A 757 -16.13 -40.90 28.43
CA ILE A 757 -15.37 -39.67 28.74
C ILE A 757 -15.74 -38.55 27.75
N HIS A 758 -15.93 -38.87 26.46
CA HIS A 758 -16.44 -37.90 25.46
C HIS A 758 -17.89 -37.46 25.69
N LEU A 759 -18.68 -38.23 26.43
CA LEU A 759 -20.01 -37.84 26.89
C LEU A 759 -19.99 -36.97 28.17
N LYS A 760 -18.85 -36.87 28.86
CA LYS A 760 -18.69 -36.15 30.13
C LYS A 760 -17.82 -34.90 30.08
N SER A 761 -17.10 -34.62 29.00
CA SER A 761 -16.50 -33.29 28.79
C SER A 761 -17.61 -32.26 28.66
N ASN A 762 -17.57 -31.18 29.46
CA ASN A 762 -18.53 -30.09 29.36
C ASN A 762 -18.60 -29.63 27.90
N ARG A 763 -19.78 -29.79 27.28
CA ARG A 763 -20.00 -29.29 25.93
C ARG A 763 -19.90 -27.78 25.99
N THR A 764 -18.83 -27.21 25.46
CA THR A 764 -18.76 -25.79 25.19
C THR A 764 -19.30 -25.53 23.79
N ASP A 765 -19.86 -24.33 23.58
CA ASP A 765 -20.18 -23.87 22.25
C ASP A 765 -18.91 -23.37 21.55
N PHE A 766 -19.09 -22.94 20.30
CA PHE A 766 -18.03 -22.54 19.39
C PHE A 766 -17.22 -21.31 19.86
N LEU A 767 -17.63 -20.65 20.96
CA LEU A 767 -16.91 -19.52 21.56
C LEU A 767 -16.20 -19.89 22.87
N GLY A 768 -16.29 -21.15 23.31
CA GLY A 768 -15.72 -21.60 24.58
C GLY A 768 -16.66 -21.46 25.79
N GLU A 769 -17.93 -21.10 25.58
CA GLU A 769 -18.93 -20.96 26.65
C GLU A 769 -19.62 -22.31 26.93
N SER A 770 -19.89 -22.66 28.19
CA SER A 770 -20.49 -23.95 28.56
C SER A 770 -21.97 -24.04 28.12
N ILE A 771 -22.30 -25.02 27.26
CA ILE A 771 -23.68 -25.34 26.83
C ILE A 771 -24.44 -25.97 28.00
N VAL A 772 -25.31 -25.19 28.63
CA VAL A 772 -26.29 -25.71 29.58
C VAL A 772 -27.41 -26.41 28.81
N SER A 773 -27.46 -27.74 28.88
CA SER A 773 -28.53 -28.54 28.27
C SER A 773 -29.91 -28.21 28.89
N PRO A 774 -30.98 -28.01 28.09
CA PRO A 774 -32.35 -27.81 28.60
C PRO A 774 -32.88 -29.00 29.41
N PHE A 775 -32.26 -30.18 29.26
CA PHE A 775 -32.62 -31.41 29.97
C PHE A 775 -31.89 -31.59 31.31
N ALA A 776 -30.99 -30.68 31.70
CA ALA A 776 -30.22 -30.78 32.95
C ALA A 776 -31.06 -30.60 34.23
N LYS A 777 -32.28 -30.05 34.14
CA LYS A 777 -33.17 -29.87 35.30
C LYS A 777 -33.77 -31.18 35.86
N ALA A 778 -33.70 -32.30 35.13
CA ALA A 778 -34.22 -33.60 35.60
C ALA A 778 -33.21 -34.40 36.44
N ILE A 779 -31.90 -34.12 36.31
CA ILE A 779 -30.83 -34.89 36.98
C ILE A 779 -30.35 -34.19 38.27
N ALA A 780 -30.65 -32.91 38.45
CA ALA A 780 -30.26 -32.09 39.60
C ALA A 780 -31.00 -32.40 40.93
N ARG A 781 -31.70 -33.55 41.04
CA ARG A 781 -32.38 -33.99 42.28
C ARG A 781 -31.69 -35.14 43.03
N SER A 782 -30.64 -35.78 42.51
CA SER A 782 -30.04 -36.95 43.20
C SER A 782 -28.59 -36.82 43.70
N THR A 783 -27.87 -35.72 43.44
CA THR A 783 -26.49 -35.56 43.93
C THR A 783 -26.30 -34.28 44.74
N LYS A 784 -26.94 -34.25 45.91
CA LYS A 784 -26.52 -33.45 47.08
C LYS A 784 -26.11 -34.43 48.18
N ARG A 785 -24.83 -34.85 48.18
CA ARG A 785 -24.08 -35.34 49.36
C ARG A 785 -22.64 -35.64 48.95
N ASN A 786 -21.71 -35.24 49.80
CA ASN A 786 -20.23 -35.33 49.73
C ASN A 786 -19.58 -34.14 48.99
N GLU A 787 -19.36 -33.00 49.68
CA GLU A 787 -18.22 -32.67 50.59
C GLU A 787 -16.97 -32.27 49.80
N LYS A 788 -16.52 -31.00 49.83
CA LYS A 788 -15.84 -30.27 50.94
C LYS A 788 -14.56 -30.97 51.43
N SER A 789 -13.44 -30.62 50.79
CA SER A 789 -12.03 -30.71 51.22
C SER A 789 -11.21 -30.63 49.91
N MET A 790 -10.19 -29.82 49.67
CA MET A 790 -9.28 -29.01 50.47
C MET A 790 -8.73 -27.95 49.51
N ASN A 791 -8.80 -26.68 49.89
CA ASN A 791 -8.03 -25.59 49.30
C ASN A 791 -6.99 -25.20 50.35
N THR A 792 -5.71 -25.48 50.13
CA THR A 792 -4.56 -24.74 50.69
C THR A 792 -3.26 -25.42 50.27
N LEU A 793 -2.41 -24.72 49.52
CA LEU A 793 -1.00 -24.42 49.85
C LEU A 793 -0.29 -23.80 48.64
N LEU A 794 0.08 -22.54 48.80
CA LEU A 794 1.12 -21.82 48.05
C LEU A 794 2.35 -21.74 48.96
N HIS A 795 3.53 -22.07 48.43
CA HIS A 795 4.85 -21.40 48.61
C HIS A 795 5.96 -22.27 47.97
N ASP A 796 6.70 -21.72 47.00
CA ASP A 796 8.12 -21.28 47.09
C ASP A 796 9.14 -22.37 47.45
N ASP A 797 10.02 -22.76 46.51
CA ASP A 797 11.42 -22.30 46.48
C ASP A 797 12.24 -22.98 45.35
N LYS A 798 13.07 -22.15 44.70
CA LYS A 798 14.47 -22.33 44.22
C LYS A 798 14.89 -23.42 43.22
N ASP A 799 15.42 -22.90 42.11
CA ASP A 799 16.70 -23.21 41.44
C ASP A 799 17.36 -24.57 41.68
N ASP A 800 17.58 -25.31 40.59
CA ASP A 800 18.85 -26.00 40.35
C ASP A 800 19.13 -26.08 38.83
N GLU A 801 20.30 -25.57 38.46
CA GLU A 801 20.94 -25.75 37.16
C GLU A 801 21.45 -27.19 37.02
N ASN A 802 21.20 -27.82 35.87
CA ASN A 802 22.13 -28.77 35.28
C ASN A 802 21.90 -28.86 33.77
N GLU A 803 22.90 -28.41 33.02
CA GLU A 803 23.07 -28.67 31.59
C GLU A 803 23.19 -30.18 31.34
N ALA A 804 22.48 -30.70 30.34
CA ALA A 804 23.10 -31.47 29.24
C ALA A 804 22.06 -31.96 28.22
N THR A 805 22.50 -31.97 26.96
CA THR A 805 21.98 -32.66 25.77
C THR A 805 20.89 -31.97 24.95
N THR A 806 21.38 -31.42 23.84
CA THR A 806 20.70 -31.20 22.56
C THR A 806 19.73 -32.33 22.19
N GLY A 807 18.44 -32.09 22.37
CA GLY A 807 17.37 -32.79 21.68
C GLY A 807 16.57 -31.76 20.90
N PHE A 808 16.61 -31.81 19.58
CA PHE A 808 15.64 -31.10 18.76
C PHE A 808 14.26 -31.65 19.09
N ASP A 809 13.49 -30.93 19.88
CA ASP A 809 12.09 -31.25 20.17
C ASP A 809 11.25 -30.93 18.92
N THR A 810 11.28 -31.84 17.95
CA THR A 810 10.40 -31.78 16.79
C THR A 810 9.02 -32.23 17.24
N SER A 811 8.11 -31.29 17.49
CA SER A 811 6.68 -31.58 17.50
C SER A 811 6.35 -32.38 16.22
N PRO A 812 5.59 -33.48 16.29
CA PRO A 812 5.32 -34.30 15.11
C PRO A 812 4.66 -33.45 14.02
N LEU A 813 5.19 -33.47 12.80
CA LEU A 813 4.53 -32.81 11.66
C LEU A 813 3.17 -33.50 11.38
N PRO A 814 2.13 -32.76 10.96
CA PRO A 814 0.88 -33.35 10.49
C PRO A 814 1.14 -34.35 9.36
N THR A 815 0.35 -35.44 9.30
CA THR A 815 0.51 -36.43 8.24
C THR A 815 0.07 -35.85 6.88
N PRO A 816 0.74 -36.21 5.77
CA PRO A 816 0.46 -35.64 4.44
C PRO A 816 -0.93 -36.02 3.88
N LYS A 817 -1.62 -37.00 4.48
CA LYS A 817 -2.97 -37.41 4.09
C LYS A 817 -4.02 -36.62 4.89
N LEU A 818 -4.35 -35.43 4.43
CA LEU A 818 -5.45 -34.64 4.99
C LEU A 818 -6.79 -35.22 4.54
N VAL A 819 -7.49 -35.85 5.48
CA VAL A 819 -8.92 -36.15 5.32
C VAL A 819 -9.66 -35.03 6.04
N VAL A 820 -10.21 -34.10 5.29
CA VAL A 820 -10.95 -32.98 5.89
C VAL A 820 -12.31 -33.49 6.36
N HIS A 821 -12.49 -33.54 7.68
CA HIS A 821 -13.73 -34.03 8.27
C HIS A 821 -14.87 -33.01 8.08
N PRO A 822 -16.15 -33.44 8.00
CA PRO A 822 -17.29 -32.53 7.83
C PRO A 822 -17.49 -31.48 8.94
N THR A 823 -16.81 -31.67 10.07
CA THR A 823 -16.83 -30.79 11.25
C THR A 823 -15.60 -29.87 11.31
N GLU A 824 -14.62 -30.06 10.43
CA GLU A 824 -13.38 -29.30 10.43
C GLU A 824 -13.55 -27.97 9.70
N TRP A 825 -12.80 -26.98 10.18
CA TRP A 825 -12.79 -25.66 9.57
C TRP A 825 -11.94 -25.69 8.30
N CYS A 826 -12.54 -25.26 7.19
CA CYS A 826 -11.89 -25.13 5.89
C CYS A 826 -12.30 -23.82 5.20
N ARG A 827 -11.33 -23.14 4.61
CA ARG A 827 -11.53 -21.95 3.76
C ARG A 827 -10.84 -22.09 2.41
N LEU A 828 -11.50 -21.63 1.36
CA LEU A 828 -10.96 -21.65 -0.01
C LEU A 828 -10.96 -20.24 -0.60
N SER A 829 -9.96 -19.92 -1.42
CA SER A 829 -9.96 -18.71 -2.26
C SER A 829 -10.96 -18.81 -3.41
N SER A 830 -11.23 -17.71 -4.08
CA SER A 830 -12.24 -17.61 -5.15
C SER A 830 -11.82 -18.19 -6.53
N TYR A 831 -10.54 -18.50 -6.76
CA TYR A 831 -10.00 -18.93 -8.07
C TYR A 831 -10.33 -17.95 -9.22
N THR A 832 -10.26 -16.65 -8.93
CA THR A 832 -10.65 -15.59 -9.87
C THR A 832 -9.54 -15.14 -10.82
N SER A 833 -8.29 -15.49 -10.52
CA SER A 833 -7.12 -15.02 -11.27
C SER A 833 -6.11 -16.14 -11.56
N PRO A 834 -5.46 -16.13 -12.74
CA PRO A 834 -4.45 -17.12 -13.13
C PRO A 834 -3.05 -16.82 -12.57
N SER A 835 -2.86 -15.67 -11.93
CA SER A 835 -1.54 -15.20 -11.48
C SER A 835 -1.45 -14.97 -9.98
N ILE A 836 -2.55 -14.60 -9.33
CA ILE A 836 -2.60 -14.27 -7.89
C ILE A 836 -3.88 -14.84 -7.29
N ALA A 837 -3.78 -15.54 -6.16
CA ALA A 837 -4.92 -15.85 -5.29
C ALA A 837 -4.67 -15.27 -3.91
N CYS A 838 -5.72 -14.79 -3.26
CA CYS A 838 -5.63 -14.23 -1.91
C CYS A 838 -6.69 -14.88 -1.01
N LEU A 839 -6.30 -15.26 0.20
CA LEU A 839 -7.22 -15.74 1.23
C LEU A 839 -7.06 -14.91 2.50
N TYR A 840 -8.12 -14.19 2.87
CA TYR A 840 -8.13 -13.34 4.05
C TYR A 840 -8.83 -14.04 5.22
N LEU A 841 -8.05 -14.46 6.22
CA LEU A 841 -8.51 -15.19 7.39
C LEU A 841 -8.68 -14.23 8.57
N GLN A 842 -9.89 -13.68 8.69
CA GLN A 842 -10.27 -12.78 9.77
C GLN A 842 -10.56 -13.58 11.05
N LYS A 843 -9.99 -13.14 12.17
CA LYS A 843 -10.29 -13.64 13.52
C LYS A 843 -10.01 -15.14 13.71
N VAL A 844 -8.86 -15.64 13.25
CA VAL A 844 -8.38 -16.99 13.57
C VAL A 844 -8.18 -17.10 15.09
N PRO A 845 -8.83 -18.06 15.79
CA PRO A 845 -8.59 -18.25 17.21
C PRO A 845 -7.11 -18.55 17.48
N LYS A 846 -6.51 -17.82 18.41
CA LYS A 846 -5.08 -17.93 18.71
C LYS A 846 -4.70 -19.33 19.21
N GLU A 847 -5.65 -19.99 19.88
CA GLU A 847 -5.54 -21.38 20.37
C GLU A 847 -5.28 -22.36 19.22
N TRP A 848 -5.74 -22.06 18.00
CA TRP A 848 -5.51 -22.93 16.85
C TRP A 848 -4.06 -22.91 16.37
N LEU A 849 -3.24 -21.94 16.77
CA LEU A 849 -1.85 -21.80 16.31
C LEU A 849 -0.84 -22.28 17.35
N TYR A 850 -1.30 -22.68 18.54
CA TYR A 850 -0.48 -23.30 19.58
C TYR A 850 -0.46 -24.82 19.42
N ALA A 851 0.73 -25.42 19.48
CA ALA A 851 0.85 -26.84 19.79
C ALA A 851 0.59 -27.01 21.29
N SER A 852 -0.43 -27.79 21.67
CA SER A 852 -0.72 -28.05 23.08
C SER A 852 0.10 -29.25 23.55
N ASN A 853 0.75 -29.14 24.71
CA ASN A 853 1.45 -30.29 25.30
C ASN A 853 0.49 -31.25 26.05
N GLU A 854 -0.71 -30.79 26.41
CA GLU A 854 -1.67 -31.53 27.26
C GLU A 854 -2.71 -32.33 26.47
N SER A 855 -2.94 -31.98 25.21
CA SER A 855 -3.78 -32.75 24.28
C SER A 855 -2.92 -33.11 23.06
N ASN A 856 -3.08 -34.30 22.49
CA ASN A 856 -2.36 -34.72 21.28
C ASN A 856 -2.66 -33.84 20.03
N ASP A 857 -3.29 -32.67 20.19
CA ASP A 857 -3.53 -31.69 19.14
C ASP A 857 -2.22 -30.98 18.76
N LEU A 858 -1.74 -31.30 17.55
CA LEU A 858 -0.55 -30.71 16.95
C LEU A 858 -0.66 -29.19 16.81
N GLY A 859 -1.89 -28.66 16.73
CA GLY A 859 -2.15 -27.25 16.47
C GLY A 859 -1.67 -26.82 15.08
N GLY A 860 -1.94 -25.57 14.73
CA GLY A 860 -1.60 -24.92 13.47
C GLY A 860 -2.68 -24.99 12.39
N LEU A 861 -2.42 -24.26 11.30
CA LEU A 861 -3.20 -24.27 10.08
C LEU A 861 -2.41 -24.95 8.96
N ILE A 862 -3.07 -25.74 8.14
CA ILE A 862 -2.47 -26.31 6.94
C ILE A 862 -2.97 -25.55 5.73
N VAL A 863 -2.03 -25.07 4.93
CA VAL A 863 -2.27 -24.28 3.73
C VAL A 863 -1.80 -25.07 2.52
N VAL A 864 -2.72 -25.27 1.58
CA VAL A 864 -2.50 -26.05 0.37
C VAL A 864 -2.70 -25.14 -0.85
N PRO A 865 -1.62 -24.67 -1.50
CA PRO A 865 -1.69 -23.98 -2.77
C PRO A 865 -1.99 -24.94 -3.93
N THR A 866 -2.90 -24.53 -4.82
CA THR A 866 -3.45 -25.38 -5.88
C THR A 866 -3.54 -24.65 -7.22
N LEU A 867 -3.51 -25.42 -8.31
CA LEU A 867 -3.98 -24.98 -9.62
C LEU A 867 -5.44 -25.44 -9.82
N GLY A 868 -6.15 -24.80 -10.75
CA GLY A 868 -7.56 -25.07 -11.00
C GLY A 868 -7.85 -26.45 -11.61
N THR A 869 -6.84 -27.12 -12.14
CA THR A 869 -6.90 -28.51 -12.63
C THR A 869 -5.71 -29.32 -12.14
N SER A 870 -5.94 -30.63 -11.92
CA SER A 870 -4.89 -31.59 -11.60
C SER A 870 -3.97 -31.84 -12.80
N GLY A 871 -2.71 -32.19 -12.54
CA GLY A 871 -1.71 -32.53 -13.57
C GLY A 871 -1.01 -31.35 -14.23
N ILE A 872 -1.40 -30.11 -13.92
CA ILE A 872 -0.75 -28.91 -14.48
C ILE A 872 0.50 -28.55 -13.69
N GLU A 873 1.56 -28.22 -14.42
CA GLU A 873 2.81 -27.78 -13.82
C GLU A 873 2.88 -26.27 -13.62
N GLY A 874 3.66 -25.88 -12.62
CA GLY A 874 3.98 -24.48 -12.39
C GLY A 874 4.84 -24.30 -11.15
N SER A 875 5.33 -23.08 -10.97
CA SER A 875 6.02 -22.65 -9.77
C SER A 875 5.24 -21.52 -9.12
N PHE A 876 5.37 -21.41 -7.80
CA PHE A 876 4.69 -20.39 -7.03
C PHE A 876 5.52 -19.86 -5.86
N GLU A 877 5.10 -18.70 -5.38
CA GLU A 877 5.49 -18.09 -4.12
C GLU A 877 4.23 -17.95 -3.25
N LEU A 878 4.28 -18.49 -2.04
CA LEU A 878 3.26 -18.34 -1.00
C LEU A 878 3.76 -17.31 0.02
N GLN A 879 3.00 -16.25 0.19
CA GLN A 879 3.22 -15.22 1.20
C GLN A 879 2.18 -15.37 2.31
N VAL A 880 2.65 -15.32 3.56
CA VAL A 880 1.83 -15.36 4.77
C VAL A 880 2.08 -14.09 5.59
N ASP A 881 1.11 -13.19 5.64
CA ASP A 881 1.18 -11.97 6.45
C ASP A 881 0.40 -12.14 7.75
N SER A 882 0.99 -11.70 8.86
CA SER A 882 0.34 -11.67 10.17
C SER A 882 0.86 -10.53 11.06
N GLU A 883 0.05 -10.14 12.04
CA GLU A 883 0.47 -9.26 13.13
C GLU A 883 1.37 -9.98 14.15
N PHE A 884 1.44 -11.31 14.08
CA PHE A 884 2.21 -12.15 14.99
C PHE A 884 3.29 -12.92 14.24
N PRO A 885 4.41 -13.26 14.90
CA PRO A 885 5.45 -14.06 14.28
C PRO A 885 4.99 -15.50 14.10
N LEU A 886 4.83 -15.91 12.84
CA LEU A 886 4.46 -17.26 12.45
C LEU A 886 5.67 -18.00 11.87
N VAL A 887 5.68 -19.32 12.03
CA VAL A 887 6.54 -20.24 11.28
C VAL A 887 5.68 -20.95 10.25
N VAL A 888 6.24 -21.13 9.06
CA VAL A 888 5.62 -21.84 7.94
C VAL A 888 6.56 -22.95 7.53
N ASP A 889 6.23 -24.19 7.88
CA ASP A 889 7.04 -25.37 7.55
C ASP A 889 6.41 -26.11 6.36
N GLU A 890 7.20 -26.47 5.35
CA GLU A 890 6.73 -27.38 4.30
C GLU A 890 6.59 -28.80 4.90
N ILE A 891 5.42 -29.40 4.74
CA ILE A 891 5.18 -30.77 5.20
C ILE A 891 5.88 -31.71 4.21
N SER A 892 7.02 -32.27 4.62
CA SER A 892 7.78 -33.23 3.82
C SER A 892 6.89 -34.39 3.38
N GLN A 893 6.96 -34.78 2.10
CA GLN A 893 6.29 -35.96 1.56
C GLN A 893 6.91 -37.23 2.19
N GLY A 894 6.54 -37.55 3.43
CA GLY A 894 7.24 -38.47 4.33
C GLY A 894 7.26 -39.94 3.94
N PHE A 895 6.80 -40.31 2.74
CA PHE A 895 6.96 -41.66 2.20
C PHE A 895 7.25 -41.55 0.70
N LYS A 896 8.31 -42.23 0.28
CA LYS A 896 8.78 -42.22 -1.12
C LYS A 896 7.83 -42.93 -2.08
N ALA A 897 6.70 -43.51 -1.67
CA ALA A 897 5.67 -43.99 -2.58
C ALA A 897 4.28 -44.01 -1.90
N PHE A 898 3.26 -43.52 -2.61
CA PHE A 898 1.87 -43.46 -2.13
C PHE A 898 0.89 -43.64 -3.30
N GLN A 899 -0.11 -44.51 -3.14
CA GLN A 899 -1.21 -44.69 -4.10
C GLN A 899 -2.54 -44.88 -3.37
N CYS A 900 -3.60 -44.32 -3.96
CA CYS A 900 -4.99 -44.50 -3.52
C CYS A 900 -5.82 -45.05 -4.67
N LEU A 901 -6.61 -46.09 -4.42
CA LEU A 901 -7.60 -46.56 -5.35
C LEU A 901 -9.01 -46.52 -4.72
N PRO A 902 -10.01 -45.99 -5.45
CA PRO A 902 -11.40 -46.14 -5.06
C PRO A 902 -11.84 -47.60 -5.24
N GLY A 903 -12.77 -48.06 -4.41
CA GLY A 903 -13.42 -49.34 -4.57
C GLY A 903 -14.88 -49.30 -4.10
N GLU A 904 -15.64 -50.34 -4.42
CA GLU A 904 -17.05 -50.42 -4.05
C GLU A 904 -17.44 -51.84 -3.61
N TRP A 905 -18.05 -51.95 -2.43
CA TRP A 905 -18.77 -53.16 -2.04
C TRP A 905 -20.13 -53.13 -2.75
N THR A 906 -20.32 -53.98 -3.74
CA THR A 906 -21.58 -54.12 -4.48
C THR A 906 -22.39 -55.29 -3.92
N LYS A 907 -23.61 -55.51 -4.41
CA LYS A 907 -24.37 -56.73 -4.03
C LYS A 907 -23.63 -58.02 -4.38
N ALA A 908 -22.80 -58.00 -5.42
CA ALA A 908 -22.00 -59.14 -5.84
C ALA A 908 -20.74 -59.32 -4.98
N THR A 909 -20.14 -58.23 -4.50
CA THR A 909 -18.83 -58.26 -3.81
C THR A 909 -18.91 -58.05 -2.29
N ALA A 910 -20.03 -57.61 -1.72
CA ALA A 910 -20.18 -57.43 -0.27
C ALA A 910 -20.42 -58.78 0.44
N LYS A 911 -19.39 -59.60 0.62
CA LYS A 911 -19.53 -60.98 1.14
C LYS A 911 -19.16 -61.17 2.61
N GLY A 912 -18.92 -60.10 3.35
CA GLY A 912 -18.65 -60.13 4.78
C GLY A 912 -17.22 -60.56 5.12
N CYS A 913 -16.95 -60.77 6.41
CA CYS A 913 -15.64 -61.18 6.92
C CYS A 913 -15.40 -62.69 6.80
N HIS A 914 -14.24 -63.18 7.26
CA HIS A 914 -13.77 -64.56 7.15
C HIS A 914 -14.71 -65.60 7.79
N LEU A 915 -15.69 -65.17 8.61
CA LEU A 915 -16.75 -66.02 9.15
C LEU A 915 -17.78 -66.45 8.09
N HIS A 916 -17.76 -65.84 6.91
CA HIS A 916 -18.67 -66.14 5.79
C HIS A 916 -17.90 -66.84 4.67
N SER A 917 -18.41 -67.97 4.17
CA SER A 917 -17.71 -68.81 3.18
C SER A 917 -17.37 -68.11 1.85
N GLU A 918 -18.05 -67.01 1.52
CA GLU A 918 -17.88 -66.25 0.27
C GLU A 918 -16.97 -65.02 0.42
N TRP A 919 -16.35 -64.78 1.58
CA TRP A 919 -15.57 -63.56 1.87
C TRP A 919 -14.44 -63.27 0.87
N GLN A 920 -13.96 -64.29 0.16
CA GLN A 920 -12.91 -64.16 -0.86
C GLN A 920 -13.39 -63.47 -2.14
N GLN A 921 -14.70 -63.31 -2.33
CA GLN A 921 -15.31 -62.56 -3.44
C GLN A 921 -15.48 -61.07 -3.10
N ASN A 922 -14.97 -60.60 -1.95
CA ASN A 922 -14.84 -59.17 -1.70
C ASN A 922 -13.85 -58.53 -2.68
N PRO A 923 -13.94 -57.20 -2.90
CA PRO A 923 -13.04 -56.50 -3.83
C PRO A 923 -11.57 -56.80 -3.52
N ASN A 924 -10.78 -56.99 -4.56
CA ASN A 924 -9.41 -57.49 -4.44
C ASN A 924 -8.42 -56.52 -5.08
N PHE A 925 -7.39 -56.14 -4.32
CA PHE A 925 -6.36 -55.21 -4.77
C PHE A 925 -5.00 -55.88 -4.71
N GLU A 926 -4.23 -55.78 -5.79
CA GLU A 926 -2.87 -56.29 -5.89
C GLU A 926 -1.88 -55.16 -5.62
N LEU A 927 -1.00 -55.38 -4.64
CA LEU A 927 0.09 -54.50 -4.24
C LEU A 927 1.41 -55.12 -4.68
N HIS A 928 2.02 -54.57 -5.74
CA HIS A 928 3.25 -55.08 -6.34
C HIS A 928 4.44 -54.18 -6.01
N PHE A 929 5.46 -54.72 -5.33
CA PHE A 929 6.70 -54.01 -5.03
C PHE A 929 7.73 -54.17 -6.13
N GLN A 930 8.37 -53.06 -6.51
CA GLN A 930 9.41 -53.07 -7.54
C GLN A 930 10.76 -53.60 -7.00
N ASN A 931 10.99 -53.51 -5.68
CA ASN A 931 12.24 -53.89 -5.03
C ASN A 931 12.11 -55.13 -4.13
N VAL A 932 13.16 -55.93 -4.08
CA VAL A 932 13.26 -57.19 -3.30
C VAL A 932 13.86 -56.89 -1.92
N ARG A 933 13.19 -56.08 -1.10
CA ARG A 933 13.57 -55.87 0.31
C ARG A 933 12.35 -55.91 1.23
N PRO A 934 12.51 -56.23 2.52
CA PRO A 934 11.46 -55.99 3.50
C PRO A 934 11.11 -54.52 3.52
N THR A 935 9.82 -54.23 3.44
CA THR A 935 9.32 -52.88 3.16
C THR A 935 8.34 -52.46 4.24
N LYS A 936 8.48 -51.24 4.74
CA LYS A 936 7.55 -50.64 5.71
C LYS A 936 6.33 -50.15 4.96
N VAL A 937 5.16 -50.63 5.38
CA VAL A 937 3.91 -50.39 4.65
C VAL A 937 2.82 -49.97 5.61
N GLN A 938 2.08 -48.93 5.23
CA GLN A 938 0.88 -48.49 5.91
C GLN A 938 -0.31 -48.56 4.95
N ILE A 939 -1.30 -49.38 5.29
CA ILE A 939 -2.53 -49.57 4.50
C ILE A 939 -3.68 -48.96 5.29
N THR A 940 -4.48 -48.11 4.65
CA THR A 940 -5.67 -47.50 5.25
C THR A 940 -6.87 -47.73 4.36
N LEU A 941 -7.92 -48.33 4.93
CA LEU A 941 -9.24 -48.46 4.31
C LEU A 941 -10.18 -47.41 4.90
N THR A 942 -10.82 -46.60 4.06
CA THR A 942 -11.72 -45.52 4.50
C THR A 942 -13.04 -45.58 3.74
N ARG A 943 -14.16 -45.32 4.41
CA ARG A 943 -15.50 -45.20 3.80
C ARG A 943 -16.17 -43.86 4.15
N SER A 944 -17.21 -43.51 3.40
CA SER A 944 -18.00 -42.30 3.65
C SER A 944 -18.92 -42.46 4.87
N ASP A 945 -18.63 -41.71 5.94
CA ASP A 945 -19.46 -41.72 7.15
C ASP A 945 -20.88 -41.20 6.88
N ARG A 946 -21.05 -40.25 5.95
CA ARG A 946 -22.38 -39.69 5.61
C ARG A 946 -23.28 -40.71 4.91
N GLU A 947 -22.74 -41.47 3.97
CA GLU A 947 -23.51 -42.47 3.21
C GLU A 947 -23.86 -43.68 4.09
N TRP A 948 -22.97 -44.02 5.02
CA TRP A 948 -23.12 -45.18 5.88
C TRP A 948 -23.78 -44.87 7.23
N LYS A 949 -23.96 -43.60 7.61
CA LYS A 949 -24.50 -43.20 8.93
C LYS A 949 -25.79 -43.90 9.33
N SER A 950 -26.78 -43.92 8.44
CA SER A 950 -28.08 -44.57 8.68
C SER A 950 -27.93 -46.09 8.80
N MET A 951 -27.01 -46.68 8.02
CA MET A 951 -26.73 -48.11 8.03
C MET A 951 -26.02 -48.54 9.32
N CYS A 952 -24.97 -47.80 9.73
CA CYS A 952 -24.23 -48.04 10.96
C CYS A 952 -25.07 -47.80 12.23
N GLN A 953 -26.06 -46.90 12.18
CA GLN A 953 -26.99 -46.71 13.30
C GLN A 953 -27.96 -47.89 13.46
N ARG A 954 -28.37 -48.51 12.36
CA ARG A 954 -29.28 -49.67 12.37
C ARG A 954 -28.55 -50.95 12.74
N ASP A 955 -27.32 -51.10 12.26
CA ASP A 955 -26.52 -52.29 12.45
C ASP A 955 -25.03 -51.92 12.60
N PRO A 956 -24.58 -51.56 13.81
CA PRO A 956 -23.21 -51.13 14.06
C PRO A 956 -22.18 -52.26 13.97
N VAL A 957 -22.61 -53.52 14.12
CA VAL A 957 -21.71 -54.69 14.07
C VAL A 957 -21.56 -55.16 12.63
N GLY A 958 -22.65 -55.34 11.90
CA GLY A 958 -22.58 -55.81 10.52
C GLY A 958 -21.93 -54.80 9.58
N THR A 959 -21.95 -53.51 9.90
CA THR A 959 -21.22 -52.49 9.16
C THR A 959 -19.77 -52.27 9.62
N MET A 960 -19.22 -53.05 10.55
CA MET A 960 -17.78 -52.89 10.84
C MET A 960 -16.96 -53.14 9.58
N ILE A 961 -15.86 -52.41 9.40
CA ILE A 961 -14.97 -52.56 8.24
C ILE A 961 -13.59 -53.03 8.70
N GLY A 962 -12.99 -53.87 7.87
CA GLY A 962 -11.66 -54.42 8.05
C GLY A 962 -11.07 -54.75 6.68
N PHE A 963 -9.79 -55.06 6.64
CA PHE A 963 -9.18 -55.62 5.44
C PHE A 963 -8.21 -56.74 5.79
N TYR A 964 -8.03 -57.63 4.82
CA TYR A 964 -7.07 -58.70 4.89
C TYR A 964 -5.86 -58.38 4.00
N CYS A 965 -4.68 -58.87 4.36
CA CYS A 965 -3.47 -58.74 3.55
C CYS A 965 -2.69 -60.06 3.52
N PHE A 966 -2.39 -60.57 2.33
CA PHE A 966 -1.69 -61.83 2.14
C PHE A 966 -0.66 -61.77 1.00
N PRO A 967 0.44 -62.53 1.06
CA PRO A 967 1.30 -62.74 -0.10
C PRO A 967 0.58 -63.57 -1.18
N LYS A 968 0.74 -63.21 -2.46
CA LYS A 968 0.14 -63.94 -3.59
C LYS A 968 0.83 -65.32 -3.77
N CYS A 969 0.10 -66.42 -3.61
CA CYS A 969 0.62 -67.79 -3.73
C CYS A 969 0.17 -68.49 -5.03
N ARG A 970 0.97 -69.42 -5.55
CA ARG A 970 0.81 -70.03 -6.90
C ARG A 970 -0.26 -71.14 -6.99
N GLU A 971 -0.77 -71.65 -5.87
CA GLU A 971 -1.71 -72.79 -5.86
C GLU A 971 -3.16 -72.35 -5.60
N LYS A 972 -4.10 -72.93 -6.36
CA LYS A 972 -5.53 -72.56 -6.47
C LYS A 972 -6.39 -72.80 -5.20
N SER A 973 -5.81 -72.86 -4.00
CA SER A 973 -6.58 -73.00 -2.76
C SER A 973 -6.01 -72.10 -1.67
N MET A 974 -6.69 -70.97 -1.41
CA MET A 974 -6.43 -70.15 -0.22
C MET A 974 -6.96 -70.90 1.02
N ARG A 975 -6.13 -71.76 1.64
CA ARG A 975 -6.41 -72.35 2.95
C ARG A 975 -5.74 -71.54 4.05
N LEU A 976 -6.43 -71.37 5.18
CA LEU A 976 -6.01 -70.54 6.32
C LEU A 976 -4.75 -71.10 7.05
N GLU A 977 -4.30 -72.33 6.75
CA GLU A 977 -3.36 -73.09 7.59
C GLU A 977 -1.93 -73.24 7.06
N ASP A 978 -1.57 -72.68 5.90
CA ASP A 978 -0.21 -72.87 5.35
C ASP A 978 0.86 -72.05 6.10
N LYS A 979 1.84 -72.78 6.66
CA LYS A 979 2.79 -72.28 7.67
C LYS A 979 4.04 -71.55 7.15
N LYS A 980 4.21 -71.32 5.84
CA LYS A 980 5.52 -70.92 5.26
C LYS A 980 5.70 -69.47 4.80
N THR A 981 4.71 -68.58 4.90
CA THR A 981 4.87 -67.15 4.51
C THR A 981 3.91 -66.25 5.30
N PHE A 982 4.16 -66.03 6.60
CA PHE A 982 3.38 -65.07 7.39
C PHE A 982 3.99 -63.67 7.34
N ILE A 983 3.15 -62.65 7.19
CA ILE A 983 3.51 -61.27 7.54
C ILE A 983 3.66 -61.25 9.07
N SER A 984 4.83 -60.85 9.57
CA SER A 984 5.11 -60.85 11.01
C SER A 984 5.21 -59.43 11.55
N ILE A 985 4.48 -59.14 12.63
CA ILE A 985 4.59 -57.90 13.40
C ILE A 985 5.10 -58.28 14.79
N ASN A 986 6.28 -57.79 15.17
CA ASN A 986 6.91 -58.09 16.47
C ASN A 986 6.97 -59.61 16.78
N GLY A 987 7.27 -60.43 15.76
CA GLY A 987 7.37 -61.89 15.89
C GLY A 987 6.04 -62.66 15.90
N ARG A 988 4.89 -61.99 15.76
CA ARG A 988 3.56 -62.62 15.65
C ARG A 988 3.02 -62.55 14.23
N ALA A 989 2.37 -63.62 13.78
CA ALA A 989 1.68 -63.64 12.49
C ALA A 989 0.53 -62.63 12.48
N TRP A 990 0.48 -61.78 11.45
CA TRP A 990 -0.57 -60.79 11.20
C TRP A 990 -1.12 -60.99 9.79
N ARG A 991 -2.45 -60.89 9.62
CA ARG A 991 -3.14 -61.16 8.35
C ARG A 991 -4.36 -60.27 8.09
N GLU A 992 -4.88 -59.63 9.13
CA GLU A 992 -6.09 -58.81 9.07
C GLU A 992 -6.02 -57.66 10.07
N THR A 993 -6.73 -56.58 9.78
CA THR A 993 -7.04 -55.57 10.79
C THR A 993 -8.16 -56.03 11.69
N GLU A 994 -8.25 -55.45 12.88
CA GLU A 994 -9.49 -55.52 13.65
C GLU A 994 -10.64 -54.92 12.82
N PHE A 995 -11.78 -55.58 12.82
CA PHE A 995 -12.99 -55.02 12.23
C PHE A 995 -13.54 -53.97 13.18
N VAL A 996 -13.58 -52.73 12.72
CA VAL A 996 -13.97 -51.59 13.55
C VAL A 996 -15.27 -50.96 13.06
N PRO A 997 -16.11 -50.44 13.96
CA PRO A 997 -17.34 -49.74 13.59
C PRO A 997 -17.06 -48.35 13.00
N PHE A 998 -15.80 -47.91 13.00
CA PHE A 998 -15.37 -46.61 12.51
C PHE A 998 -15.47 -46.49 10.98
N HIS A 999 -15.25 -45.28 10.47
CA HIS A 999 -15.24 -45.00 9.04
C HIS A 999 -13.85 -45.20 8.41
N SER A 1000 -12.84 -45.53 9.22
CA SER A 1000 -11.49 -45.82 8.75
C SER A 1000 -10.84 -46.90 9.62
N VAL A 1001 -10.01 -47.73 8.99
CA VAL A 1001 -9.17 -48.73 9.65
C VAL A 1001 -7.80 -48.73 8.99
N THR A 1002 -6.73 -48.81 9.79
CA THR A 1002 -5.35 -48.70 9.33
C THR A 1002 -4.54 -49.90 9.83
N SER A 1003 -3.56 -50.35 9.05
CA SER A 1003 -2.62 -51.38 9.48
C SER A 1003 -1.78 -50.90 10.68
N PRO A 1004 -1.19 -51.81 11.46
CA PRO A 1004 -0.29 -51.43 12.55
C PRO A 1004 0.92 -50.61 12.05
N GLN A 1005 1.43 -49.71 12.90
CA GLN A 1005 2.54 -48.80 12.55
C GLN A 1005 3.86 -49.51 12.20
N ASP A 1006 4.06 -50.72 12.73
CA ASP A 1006 5.25 -51.55 12.52
C ASP A 1006 5.05 -52.62 11.45
N LEU A 1007 4.03 -52.48 10.58
CA LEU A 1007 3.79 -53.42 9.51
C LEU A 1007 4.97 -53.42 8.50
N MET A 1008 5.73 -54.50 8.53
CA MET A 1008 6.79 -54.80 7.58
C MET A 1008 6.34 -55.96 6.69
N LEU A 1009 6.23 -55.72 5.38
CA LEU A 1009 5.96 -56.79 4.41
C LEU A 1009 7.30 -57.44 4.02
N PRO A 1010 7.48 -58.76 4.26
CA PRO A 1010 8.69 -59.47 3.86
C PRO A 1010 8.82 -59.57 2.33
N VAL A 1011 9.92 -60.13 1.84
CA VAL A 1011 10.05 -60.40 0.40
C VAL A 1011 9.12 -61.57 0.02
N ALA A 1012 8.01 -61.28 -0.67
CA ALA A 1012 7.12 -62.30 -1.22
C ALA A 1012 7.72 -62.93 -2.51
N SER A 1013 7.37 -64.19 -2.81
CA SER A 1013 7.90 -64.95 -3.96
C SER A 1013 7.64 -64.32 -5.35
N GLN A 1014 6.76 -63.32 -5.44
CA GLN A 1014 6.47 -62.55 -6.65
C GLN A 1014 6.46 -61.02 -6.40
N ASN A 1015 6.93 -60.57 -5.23
CA ASN A 1015 6.77 -59.19 -4.75
C ASN A 1015 5.32 -58.67 -4.75
N THR A 1016 4.31 -59.54 -4.82
CA THR A 1016 2.90 -59.14 -4.88
C THR A 1016 2.15 -59.58 -3.63
N TYR A 1017 1.43 -58.64 -3.04
CA TYR A 1017 0.50 -58.82 -1.95
C TYR A 1017 -0.93 -58.59 -2.44
N VAL A 1018 -1.88 -59.25 -1.79
CA VAL A 1018 -3.31 -59.13 -2.06
C VAL A 1018 -3.97 -58.49 -0.86
N ILE A 1019 -4.70 -57.41 -1.08
CA ILE A 1019 -5.49 -56.70 -0.07
C ILE A 1019 -6.97 -56.91 -0.38
N ILE A 1020 -7.73 -57.38 0.61
CA ILE A 1020 -9.17 -57.64 0.47
C ILE A 1020 -9.92 -56.79 1.51
N PRO A 1021 -10.46 -55.62 1.12
CA PRO A 1021 -11.38 -54.84 1.95
C PRO A 1021 -12.71 -55.58 2.15
N ALA A 1022 -13.18 -55.68 3.39
CA ALA A 1022 -14.42 -56.38 3.71
C ALA A 1022 -15.26 -55.62 4.75
N THR A 1023 -16.57 -55.84 4.68
CA THR A 1023 -17.50 -55.53 5.78
C THR A 1023 -17.59 -56.74 6.71
N TYR A 1024 -18.09 -56.54 7.93
CA TYR A 1024 -18.20 -57.64 8.89
C TYR A 1024 -19.30 -58.62 8.47
N GLU A 1025 -20.50 -58.10 8.18
CA GLU A 1025 -21.59 -58.90 7.59
C GLU A 1025 -21.68 -58.76 6.06
N PRO A 1026 -22.19 -59.78 5.35
CA PRO A 1026 -22.50 -59.70 3.93
C PRO A 1026 -23.63 -58.70 3.61
N GLY A 1027 -23.70 -58.25 2.37
CA GLY A 1027 -24.79 -57.43 1.84
C GLY A 1027 -24.73 -55.94 2.20
N LYS A 1028 -23.68 -55.47 2.90
CA LYS A 1028 -23.46 -54.05 3.17
C LYS A 1028 -22.76 -53.38 1.98
N VAL A 1029 -23.55 -52.69 1.16
CA VAL A 1029 -23.11 -52.07 -0.10
C VAL A 1029 -22.67 -50.63 0.13
N GLY A 1030 -21.58 -50.21 -0.50
CA GLY A 1030 -21.15 -48.81 -0.53
C GLY A 1030 -19.70 -48.62 -0.93
N LYS A 1031 -19.32 -47.35 -1.14
CA LYS A 1031 -18.00 -46.97 -1.65
C LYS A 1031 -16.96 -46.86 -0.54
N PHE A 1032 -15.71 -47.16 -0.90
CA PHE A 1032 -14.54 -46.99 -0.05
C PHE A 1032 -13.32 -46.52 -0.85
N ILE A 1033 -12.27 -46.16 -0.12
CA ILE A 1033 -10.95 -45.82 -0.66
C ILE A 1033 -9.94 -46.69 0.06
N LEU A 1034 -9.09 -47.36 -0.71
CA LEU A 1034 -7.92 -48.06 -0.21
C LEU A 1034 -6.68 -47.19 -0.48
N SER A 1035 -5.95 -46.85 0.57
CA SER A 1035 -4.69 -46.12 0.49
C SER A 1035 -3.55 -47.00 0.93
N VAL A 1036 -2.47 -47.03 0.16
CA VAL A 1036 -1.24 -47.71 0.53
C VAL A 1036 -0.11 -46.68 0.55
N GLN A 1037 0.71 -46.76 1.57
CA GLN A 1037 1.86 -45.89 1.80
C GLN A 1037 3.07 -46.75 2.12
N CYS A 1038 4.21 -46.42 1.52
CA CYS A 1038 5.33 -47.32 1.47
C CYS A 1038 6.68 -46.59 1.40
N ASP A 1039 7.72 -47.15 2.01
CA ASP A 1039 9.09 -46.64 1.91
C ASP A 1039 9.85 -47.13 0.65
N THR A 1040 9.19 -47.90 -0.23
CA THR A 1040 9.66 -48.32 -1.55
C THR A 1040 8.61 -48.14 -2.62
N ASP A 1041 9.02 -48.05 -3.88
CA ASP A 1041 8.11 -47.99 -5.02
C ASP A 1041 7.25 -49.25 -5.14
N PHE A 1042 5.96 -49.02 -5.39
CA PHE A 1042 4.97 -50.06 -5.58
C PHE A 1042 3.91 -49.64 -6.59
N ILE A 1043 3.18 -50.61 -7.11
CA ILE A 1043 2.00 -50.44 -7.95
C ILE A 1043 0.83 -51.08 -7.22
N LEU A 1044 -0.24 -50.31 -7.02
CA LEU A 1044 -1.51 -50.79 -6.50
C LEU A 1044 -2.50 -50.85 -7.67
N THR A 1045 -3.10 -52.01 -7.90
CA THR A 1045 -4.09 -52.23 -8.97
C THR A 1045 -5.29 -52.96 -8.43
N GLU A 1046 -6.49 -52.55 -8.81
CA GLU A 1046 -7.70 -53.34 -8.59
C GLU A 1046 -7.70 -54.54 -9.53
N LYS A 1047 -7.96 -55.73 -8.99
CA LYS A 1047 -8.11 -56.94 -9.77
C LYS A 1047 -9.53 -56.95 -10.32
N LEU A 1048 -9.67 -56.60 -11.60
CA LEU A 1048 -10.91 -56.79 -12.34
C LEU A 1048 -11.08 -58.30 -12.59
N ASP A 1049 -12.22 -58.86 -12.15
CA ASP A 1049 -12.58 -60.26 -12.32
C ASP A 1049 -12.66 -60.69 -13.79
#